data_AF-A0A9R1HGC2-F1
#
_entry.id   AF-A0A9R1HGC2-F1
#
_cell.length_a   1.000
_cell.length_b   1.000
_cell.length_c   1.000
_cell.angle_alpha   90.00
_cell.angle_beta   90.00
_cell.angle_gamma   90.00
#
_symmetry.space_group_name_H-M   'P 1'
#
loop_
_entity.id
_entity.type
_entity.pdbx_description
1 polymer ?
#
loop_
_entity_poly.entity_id
_entity_poly.type
_entity_poly.pdbx_seq_one_letter_code
_entity_poly.pdbx_strand_id
1 'polypeptide(L)'
;MGEEEQGQDGIAVDDPEKKASAASGRLQLPSSSSLREALSSTSSLSLREQHHDEEVELKWAAIERRPTWDRLHTSLPLHASPNADGARPLEPVDVCRLGAADRRELVHTLIADIHKDNLRLLRHQRRRMDRVGVRQPTVEVRWRNLRVQAECQVVDGKPLPTLLNSAISTLSLLTTMLGFNRNQERIHILKDVTGILKPSRMTLLLGPLGCGKTTLLLALAGRLNKNLKVTGEIDYNGVKLQDFVPEKTSAYIGQYDLHVPEMTVRETLDFSARFQGVGSRAEIMKEVIRREKEAGITPDPNIDTYMKAISVEGLERSMQTDYIMKIMGLDICADVLVGDAMRRGISGGEKKRLTTGEMIVGPSKALFMDEISTGFFESCGFKCPERKGSADFLQEVLSKKDQQQYWSHTEEGYNFVTVDQFCDKFKASQSGQNLAAELSKPYDESKGHKNALSFSIYSLSKWDLLKACFARELLLMKRNAFIYISKSIQLGLLAVITGTVFLRTRMGVDRIHANYYMGSLFYALLLLMVNGFPELAMAINRLPVFYKQRDDYFYPAWAYAIPSFILKIPVSLVESIAWTTISYYLIGYTPEASRFFCQLLVLFLIHTVTLSMFRCVASYCQTMVAGSVGGTMAFLATLLFGGFIIPRSFMPNWLKWGFWLSPLSYGEIGLTGNEFLAQRWLEIKISGVALGRRILMDQGLDFSSYFYWISIGALLGFTLLFNVGFAIGLTIKKVPGTSRAIISRNKLTRFDGGDQDNNMENMMPKLQAETVLSPNRTGRMVLPFMPLIISFQDVNYYVDTPAEMREHGYMEKKLQLLHNITGAFQPGVLSALMGVTGAGKTTLLDVLSGRKTGGVIEGDVRIGGYPKIQQTFARISGYCEQTDVHSPQITVGESVAYSAWLRLPPEVDAKARNDFVNEVLETIELNEIRDSLVGIPGVNGLSTEQRKRLTIAVELVSNPSIIFMDEPTSGLDARAAAIVMCAVKNVADTGQTVVCTIHQPSIDIFEAFDE
;
A
#
# COMPACT_ATOMS: atom_id res chain seq x y z
N MET A 1 0.88 -24.37 -58.06
CA MET A 1 1.56 -25.64 -58.37
C MET A 1 1.97 -26.19 -57.02
N GLY A 2 1.30 -27.25 -56.53
CA GLY A 2 1.01 -27.41 -55.09
C GLY A 2 -0.09 -26.41 -54.71
N GLU A 3 -1.29 -26.74 -54.20
CA GLU A 3 -1.75 -27.90 -53.38
C GLU A 3 -1.10 -27.83 -51.99
N GLU A 4 -1.78 -27.27 -50.98
CA GLU A 4 -2.98 -27.76 -50.25
C GLU A 4 -2.68 -28.98 -49.37
N GLU A 5 -2.76 -28.81 -48.05
CA GLU A 5 -3.77 -29.50 -47.24
C GLU A 5 -3.95 -28.85 -45.85
N GLN A 6 -5.00 -29.24 -45.13
CA GLN A 6 -5.37 -28.74 -43.80
C GLN A 6 -4.95 -29.72 -42.70
N GLY A 7 -4.73 -29.23 -41.48
CA GLY A 7 -4.52 -30.07 -40.29
C GLY A 7 -5.28 -29.53 -39.07
N GLN A 8 -6.26 -30.29 -38.58
CA GLN A 8 -6.99 -30.00 -37.35
C GLN A 8 -6.53 -30.95 -36.23
N ASP A 9 -5.93 -30.44 -35.17
CA ASP A 9 -5.62 -31.25 -33.98
C ASP A 9 -6.85 -31.43 -33.09
N GLY A 10 -7.57 -32.54 -33.30
CA GLY A 10 -8.60 -33.03 -32.40
C GLY A 10 -8.00 -33.86 -31.27
N ILE A 11 -8.12 -33.39 -30.02
CA ILE A 11 -7.62 -34.14 -28.85
C ILE A 11 -8.53 -35.34 -28.56
N ALA A 12 -8.04 -36.54 -28.87
CA ALA A 12 -8.65 -37.81 -28.47
C ALA A 12 -7.88 -38.44 -27.28
N VAL A 13 -8.63 -39.06 -26.37
CA VAL A 13 -8.11 -39.86 -25.25
C VAL A 13 -8.09 -41.32 -25.68
N ASP A 14 -7.05 -42.09 -25.34
CA ASP A 14 -7.18 -43.56 -25.30
C ASP A 14 -6.17 -44.26 -24.37
N ASP A 15 -6.52 -45.48 -23.96
CA ASP A 15 -5.78 -46.33 -23.00
C ASP A 15 -4.71 -47.24 -23.67
N PRO A 16 -3.62 -47.62 -22.96
CA PRO A 16 -2.60 -48.52 -23.50
C PRO A 16 -2.75 -49.99 -23.07
N GLU A 17 -3.31 -50.86 -23.94
CA GLU A 17 -3.28 -52.32 -23.78
C GLU A 17 -2.62 -53.03 -24.99
N LYS A 18 -1.51 -53.72 -24.71
CA LYS A 18 -0.93 -54.89 -25.44
C LYS A 18 -0.98 -54.94 -26.99
N LYS A 19 0.20 -54.75 -27.63
CA LYS A 19 0.95 -55.80 -28.39
C LYS A 19 2.09 -55.24 -29.25
N ALA A 20 3.28 -55.84 -29.17
CA ALA A 20 4.19 -56.00 -30.33
C ALA A 20 5.30 -57.04 -30.04
N SER A 21 5.26 -58.17 -30.74
CA SER A 21 6.43 -58.96 -31.15
C SER A 21 6.87 -58.46 -32.54
N ALA A 22 8.10 -58.63 -33.03
CA ALA A 22 9.39 -58.99 -32.43
C ALA A 22 10.52 -58.54 -33.39
N ALA A 23 11.77 -58.49 -32.93
CA ALA A 23 12.95 -58.26 -33.79
C ALA A 23 14.07 -59.23 -33.43
N SER A 24 14.73 -59.83 -34.44
CA SER A 24 15.74 -60.88 -34.24
C SER A 24 17.16 -60.31 -34.11
N GLY A 25 17.70 -60.33 -32.90
CA GLY A 25 19.14 -60.14 -32.62
C GLY A 25 19.82 -61.48 -32.31
N ARG A 26 21.06 -61.68 -32.78
CA ARG A 26 21.83 -62.91 -32.50
C ARG A 26 22.16 -63.02 -31.01
N LEU A 27 21.99 -64.21 -30.42
CA LEU A 27 22.52 -64.49 -29.09
C LEU A 27 24.06 -64.50 -29.10
N GLN A 28 24.65 -63.72 -28.21
CA GLN A 28 25.90 -64.06 -27.54
C GLN A 28 25.58 -64.27 -26.05
N LEU A 29 26.06 -65.39 -25.49
CA LEU A 29 25.90 -65.70 -24.07
C LEU A 29 26.95 -64.91 -23.26
N PRO A 30 26.55 -64.13 -22.23
CA PRO A 30 27.49 -63.58 -21.26
C PRO A 30 28.17 -64.69 -20.44
N SER A 31 29.42 -64.49 -20.04
CA SER A 31 30.10 -65.38 -19.10
C SER A 31 29.46 -65.35 -17.71
N SER A 32 29.49 -66.48 -17.00
CA SER A 32 28.85 -66.66 -15.68
C SER A 32 29.40 -65.80 -14.53
N SER A 33 30.42 -64.97 -14.80
CA SER A 33 30.95 -63.96 -13.88
C SER A 33 30.00 -62.79 -13.65
N SER A 34 29.46 -62.18 -14.72
CA SER A 34 28.77 -60.88 -14.65
C SER A 34 27.45 -60.91 -13.89
N LEU A 35 26.71 -62.03 -13.97
CA LEU A 35 25.50 -62.26 -13.17
C LEU A 35 25.80 -62.30 -11.67
N ARG A 36 26.98 -62.79 -11.27
CA ARG A 36 27.35 -62.90 -9.86
C ARG A 36 27.74 -61.54 -9.27
N GLU A 37 28.40 -60.70 -10.07
CA GLU A 37 28.67 -59.29 -9.69
C GLU A 37 27.35 -58.50 -9.59
N ALA A 38 26.45 -58.58 -10.58
CA ALA A 38 25.15 -57.89 -10.55
C ALA A 38 24.25 -58.30 -9.36
N LEU A 39 24.24 -59.59 -9.00
CA LEU A 39 23.54 -60.08 -7.80
C LEU A 39 24.24 -59.64 -6.50
N SER A 40 25.58 -59.58 -6.49
CA SER A 40 26.31 -59.06 -5.33
C SER A 40 26.03 -57.56 -5.12
N SER A 41 26.02 -56.75 -6.18
CA SER A 41 25.76 -55.32 -6.07
C SER A 41 24.34 -55.02 -5.58
N THR A 42 23.33 -55.75 -6.06
CA THR A 42 21.94 -55.61 -5.56
C THR A 42 21.80 -56.08 -4.11
N SER A 43 22.45 -57.16 -3.69
CA SER A 43 22.48 -57.56 -2.26
C SER A 43 23.21 -56.54 -1.37
N SER A 44 24.26 -55.88 -1.89
CA SER A 44 24.99 -54.84 -1.15
C SER A 44 24.21 -53.53 -1.04
N LEU A 45 23.35 -53.22 -2.01
CA LEU A 45 22.40 -52.12 -1.94
C LEU A 45 21.32 -52.42 -0.90
N SER A 46 20.66 -53.59 -0.96
CA SER A 46 19.60 -53.93 0.00
C SER A 46 20.09 -54.00 1.46
N LEU A 47 21.30 -54.53 1.70
CA LEU A 47 21.90 -54.53 3.04
C LEU A 47 22.27 -53.11 3.51
N ARG A 48 22.64 -52.21 2.60
CA ARG A 48 23.00 -50.82 2.91
C ARG A 48 21.77 -49.94 3.14
N GLU A 49 20.66 -50.22 2.46
CA GLU A 49 19.35 -49.63 2.75
C GLU A 49 18.83 -50.12 4.11
N GLN A 50 18.86 -51.43 4.38
CA GLN A 50 18.44 -52.00 5.67
C GLN A 50 19.20 -51.41 6.87
N HIS A 51 20.54 -51.34 6.80
CA HIS A 51 21.32 -50.70 7.87
C HIS A 51 21.07 -49.19 8.00
N HIS A 52 20.65 -48.50 6.93
CA HIS A 52 20.30 -47.09 6.99
C HIS A 52 18.97 -46.88 7.72
N ASP A 53 17.96 -47.71 7.43
CA ASP A 53 16.67 -47.70 8.11
C ASP A 53 16.82 -48.07 9.61
N GLU A 54 17.63 -49.07 9.95
CA GLU A 54 17.97 -49.41 11.34
C GLU A 54 18.62 -48.22 12.09
N GLU A 55 19.57 -47.52 11.46
CA GLU A 55 20.24 -46.35 12.04
C GLU A 55 19.24 -45.18 12.25
N VAL A 56 18.30 -45.00 11.32
CA VAL A 56 17.23 -44.00 11.40
C VAL A 56 16.24 -44.33 12.52
N GLU A 57 15.77 -45.58 12.64
CA GLU A 57 14.89 -46.01 13.73
C GLU A 57 15.53 -45.83 15.11
N LEU A 58 16.81 -46.20 15.26
CA LEU A 58 17.55 -46.00 16.51
C LEU A 58 17.63 -44.52 16.92
N LYS A 59 17.82 -43.61 15.95
CA LYS A 59 17.83 -42.15 16.18
C LYS A 59 16.44 -41.59 16.50
N TRP A 60 15.38 -42.10 15.87
CA TRP A 60 14.01 -41.77 16.24
C TRP A 60 13.67 -42.23 17.66
N ALA A 61 14.04 -43.47 18.03
CA ALA A 61 13.88 -44.00 19.38
C ALA A 61 14.66 -43.18 20.43
N ALA A 62 15.79 -42.58 20.07
CA ALA A 62 16.53 -41.65 20.93
C ALA A 62 15.80 -40.30 21.10
N ILE A 63 15.13 -39.77 20.07
CA ILE A 63 14.29 -38.57 20.18
C ILE A 63 13.04 -38.86 21.03
N GLU A 64 12.37 -39.99 20.81
CA GLU A 64 11.19 -40.47 21.53
C GLU A 64 11.35 -40.54 23.06
N ARG A 65 12.59 -40.74 23.53
CA ARG A 65 12.96 -40.81 24.96
C ARG A 65 13.22 -39.43 25.60
N ARG A 66 13.33 -38.36 24.81
CA ARG A 66 13.56 -37.00 25.32
C ARG A 66 12.30 -36.40 26.00
N PRO A 67 12.46 -35.40 26.88
CA PRO A 67 11.36 -34.56 27.38
C PRO A 67 10.44 -34.02 26.28
N THR A 68 9.17 -33.75 26.64
CA THR A 68 8.14 -33.27 25.70
C THR A 68 8.54 -31.99 24.95
N TRP A 69 9.32 -31.10 25.58
CA TRP A 69 9.82 -29.88 24.96
C TRP A 69 10.89 -30.21 23.89
N ASP A 70 11.92 -30.96 24.24
CA ASP A 70 12.95 -31.41 23.29
C ASP A 70 12.38 -32.22 22.13
N ARG A 71 11.32 -33.03 22.35
CA ARG A 71 10.60 -33.77 21.30
C ARG A 71 9.87 -32.88 20.30
N LEU A 72 9.39 -31.70 20.73
CA LEU A 72 8.79 -30.69 19.84
C LEU A 72 9.83 -29.97 18.99
N HIS A 73 11.06 -29.85 19.49
CA HIS A 73 12.11 -29.04 18.85
C HIS A 73 13.25 -29.84 18.20
N THR A 74 13.35 -31.16 18.41
CA THR A 74 14.33 -32.03 17.74
C THR A 74 13.69 -32.78 16.56
N SER A 75 14.36 -32.83 15.40
CA SER A 75 13.95 -33.61 14.22
C SER A 75 15.16 -34.23 13.50
N LEU A 76 14.91 -35.11 12.52
CA LEU A 76 15.93 -35.74 11.68
C LEU A 76 15.67 -35.35 10.21
N PRO A 77 16.30 -34.30 9.66
CA PRO A 77 16.13 -33.95 8.25
C PRO A 77 16.83 -34.97 7.34
N LEU A 78 16.17 -35.39 6.26
CA LEU A 78 16.79 -36.16 5.19
C LEU A 78 17.51 -35.20 4.23
N HIS A 79 18.83 -35.05 4.39
CA HIS A 79 19.70 -34.33 3.45
C HIS A 79 19.79 -35.08 2.11
N ALA A 80 18.82 -34.85 1.23
CA ALA A 80 18.70 -35.49 -0.07
C ALA A 80 19.57 -34.82 -1.14
N SER A 81 20.87 -35.14 -1.16
CA SER A 81 21.71 -34.95 -2.35
C SER A 81 22.60 -36.18 -2.59
N PRO A 82 22.19 -37.12 -3.46
CA PRO A 82 22.96 -38.33 -3.76
C PRO A 82 24.30 -38.10 -4.48
N ASN A 83 24.53 -36.88 -5.02
CA ASN A 83 25.60 -36.57 -5.97
C ASN A 83 26.65 -35.58 -5.41
N ALA A 84 26.83 -35.53 -4.08
CA ALA A 84 27.86 -34.72 -3.44
C ALA A 84 28.80 -35.60 -2.60
N ASP A 85 30.10 -35.61 -2.93
CA ASP A 85 31.15 -36.31 -2.18
C ASP A 85 31.37 -35.65 -0.80
N GLY A 86 30.49 -35.96 0.14
CA GLY A 86 30.48 -35.32 1.46
C GLY A 86 29.15 -35.44 2.20
N ALA A 87 28.50 -36.61 2.14
CA ALA A 87 27.28 -36.87 2.91
C ALA A 87 27.56 -36.69 4.41
N ARG A 88 26.96 -35.66 5.02
CA ARG A 88 27.01 -35.45 6.47
C ARG A 88 26.24 -36.57 7.18
N PRO A 89 26.68 -37.02 8.36
CA PRO A 89 25.90 -37.97 9.16
C PRO A 89 24.52 -37.40 9.48
N LEU A 90 23.50 -38.27 9.50
CA LEU A 90 22.15 -37.93 9.96
C LEU A 90 22.18 -37.64 11.47
N GLU A 91 22.42 -36.39 11.84
CA GLU A 91 22.37 -35.91 13.22
C GLU A 91 21.00 -35.29 13.56
N PRO A 92 20.52 -35.43 14.81
CA PRO A 92 19.26 -34.85 15.24
C PRO A 92 19.37 -33.32 15.41
N VAL A 93 18.66 -32.56 14.56
CA VAL A 93 18.74 -31.10 14.49
C VAL A 93 17.69 -30.43 15.38
N ASP A 94 18.10 -29.39 16.12
CA ASP A 94 17.22 -28.46 16.84
C ASP A 94 16.60 -27.46 15.85
N VAL A 95 15.30 -27.58 15.58
CA VAL A 95 14.58 -26.72 14.62
C VAL A 95 14.56 -25.25 15.04
N CYS A 96 14.80 -24.93 16.32
CA CYS A 96 14.93 -23.55 16.81
C CYS A 96 16.23 -22.88 16.34
N ARG A 97 17.21 -23.66 15.87
CA ARG A 97 18.55 -23.18 15.49
C ARG A 97 18.85 -23.28 13.99
N LEU A 98 17.90 -23.74 13.18
CA LEU A 98 18.07 -23.91 11.73
C LEU A 98 18.56 -22.62 11.05
N GLY A 99 19.73 -22.73 10.40
CA GLY A 99 20.40 -21.66 9.68
C GLY A 99 19.63 -21.19 8.46
N ALA A 100 20.02 -20.01 7.95
CA ALA A 100 19.42 -19.46 6.74
C ALA A 100 19.82 -20.22 5.45
N ALA A 101 20.81 -21.11 5.50
CA ALA A 101 21.06 -22.08 4.43
C ALA A 101 20.05 -23.24 4.56
N ASP A 102 20.09 -23.95 5.69
CA ASP A 102 19.34 -25.16 6.00
C ASP A 102 17.82 -25.00 5.78
N ARG A 103 17.23 -23.85 6.16
CA ARG A 103 15.80 -23.58 5.89
C ARG A 103 15.50 -23.40 4.40
N ARG A 104 16.38 -22.77 3.63
CA ARG A 104 16.21 -22.61 2.18
C ARG A 104 16.42 -23.94 1.46
N GLU A 105 17.40 -24.74 1.91
CA GLU A 105 17.61 -26.10 1.42
C GLU A 105 16.37 -26.97 1.65
N LEU A 106 15.82 -27.01 2.88
CA LEU A 106 14.61 -27.77 3.18
C LEU A 106 13.39 -27.28 2.37
N VAL A 107 13.16 -25.96 2.27
CA VAL A 107 12.06 -25.40 1.45
C VAL A 107 12.25 -25.70 -0.03
N HIS A 108 13.49 -25.77 -0.54
CA HIS A 108 13.78 -26.17 -1.91
C HIS A 108 13.59 -27.67 -2.15
N THR A 109 13.93 -28.52 -1.17
CA THR A 109 13.73 -29.98 -1.22
C THR A 109 12.24 -30.35 -1.12
N LEU A 110 11.45 -29.58 -0.38
CA LEU A 110 10.00 -29.78 -0.24
C LEU A 110 9.18 -29.16 -1.37
N ILE A 111 9.70 -28.13 -2.05
CA ILE A 111 9.06 -27.42 -3.15
C ILE A 111 10.11 -27.08 -4.22
N ALA A 112 10.23 -27.89 -5.26
CA ALA A 112 11.00 -27.54 -6.45
C ALA A 112 10.10 -26.81 -7.46
N ASP A 113 8.96 -27.42 -7.81
CA ASP A 113 7.90 -26.84 -8.63
C ASP A 113 6.74 -26.36 -7.74
N ILE A 114 6.50 -25.04 -7.72
CA ILE A 114 5.47 -24.40 -6.88
C ILE A 114 4.06 -24.97 -7.16
N HIS A 115 3.74 -25.32 -8.41
CA HIS A 115 2.41 -25.79 -8.79
C HIS A 115 2.19 -27.27 -8.43
N LYS A 116 3.22 -28.11 -8.58
CA LYS A 116 3.12 -29.56 -8.32
C LYS A 116 3.39 -29.91 -6.85
N ASP A 117 4.45 -29.37 -6.27
CA ASP A 117 4.97 -29.83 -4.98
C ASP A 117 4.25 -29.19 -3.78
N ASN A 118 3.78 -27.95 -3.89
CA ASN A 118 3.00 -27.31 -2.82
C ASN A 118 1.73 -28.12 -2.47
N LEU A 119 0.97 -28.54 -3.49
CA LEU A 119 -0.20 -29.41 -3.30
C LEU A 119 0.19 -30.78 -2.71
N ARG A 120 1.37 -31.31 -3.05
CA ARG A 120 1.91 -32.55 -2.48
C ARG A 120 2.24 -32.37 -0.99
N LEU A 121 2.99 -31.34 -0.63
CA LEU A 121 3.34 -30.98 0.75
C LEU A 121 2.11 -30.81 1.63
N LEU A 122 1.11 -30.04 1.18
CA LEU A 122 -0.15 -29.83 1.90
C LEU A 122 -0.94 -31.15 2.07
N ARG A 123 -0.95 -32.03 1.06
CA ARG A 123 -1.55 -33.37 1.15
C ARG A 123 -0.79 -34.27 2.14
N HIS A 124 0.53 -34.21 2.21
CA HIS A 124 1.33 -34.98 3.17
C HIS A 124 1.12 -34.51 4.61
N GLN A 125 1.07 -33.20 4.87
CA GLN A 125 0.72 -32.65 6.19
C GLN A 125 -0.68 -33.11 6.63
N ARG A 126 -1.68 -33.02 5.75
CA ARG A 126 -3.05 -33.49 6.03
C ARG A 126 -3.08 -34.99 6.33
N ARG A 127 -2.46 -35.84 5.49
CA ARG A 127 -2.33 -37.28 5.73
C ARG A 127 -1.71 -37.61 7.10
N ARG A 128 -0.67 -36.88 7.52
CA ARG A 128 -0.06 -37.07 8.85
C ARG A 128 -1.06 -36.81 9.97
N MET A 129 -1.81 -35.71 9.90
CA MET A 129 -2.84 -35.36 10.89
C MET A 129 -4.02 -36.35 10.88
N ASP A 130 -4.45 -36.79 9.71
CA ASP A 130 -5.54 -37.75 9.54
C ASP A 130 -5.20 -39.15 10.09
N ARG A 131 -3.94 -39.61 9.94
CA ARG A 131 -3.44 -40.89 10.53
C ARG A 131 -3.64 -40.98 12.05
N VAL A 132 -3.66 -39.84 12.75
CA VAL A 132 -3.89 -39.76 14.21
C VAL A 132 -5.25 -39.13 14.58
N GLY A 133 -6.15 -38.93 13.62
CA GLY A 133 -7.49 -38.39 13.84
C GLY A 133 -7.51 -36.96 14.40
N VAL A 134 -6.51 -36.14 14.07
CA VAL A 134 -6.45 -34.72 14.48
C VAL A 134 -6.96 -33.88 13.32
N ARG A 135 -8.12 -33.22 13.49
CA ARG A 135 -8.70 -32.37 12.43
C ARG A 135 -8.12 -30.95 12.45
N GLN A 136 -7.89 -30.38 11.27
CA GLN A 136 -7.53 -28.97 11.14
C GLN A 136 -8.70 -28.07 11.61
N PRO A 137 -8.48 -27.02 12.42
CA PRO A 137 -9.55 -26.14 12.87
C PRO A 137 -10.18 -25.35 11.71
N THR A 138 -11.46 -25.57 11.46
CA THR A 138 -12.24 -24.90 10.40
C THR A 138 -13.05 -23.71 10.94
N VAL A 139 -13.26 -22.71 10.08
CA VAL A 139 -14.13 -21.55 10.35
C VAL A 139 -15.24 -21.51 9.30
N GLU A 140 -16.48 -21.45 9.76
CA GLU A 140 -17.68 -21.13 8.99
C GLU A 140 -18.18 -19.75 9.44
N VAL A 141 -18.47 -18.85 8.49
CA VAL A 141 -18.97 -17.49 8.76
C VAL A 141 -20.40 -17.37 8.28
N ARG A 142 -21.28 -16.82 9.12
CA ARG A 142 -22.71 -16.64 8.84
C ARG A 142 -23.11 -15.20 9.12
N TRP A 143 -24.07 -14.68 8.36
CA TRP A 143 -24.65 -13.37 8.62
C TRP A 143 -26.13 -13.30 8.20
N ARG A 144 -26.91 -12.51 8.93
CA ARG A 144 -28.36 -12.38 8.76
C ARG A 144 -28.80 -10.92 8.85
N ASN A 145 -29.62 -10.49 7.89
CA ASN A 145 -30.25 -9.16 7.81
C ASN A 145 -29.26 -8.01 8.02
N LEU A 146 -28.06 -8.14 7.44
CA LEU A 146 -26.96 -7.21 7.60
C LEU A 146 -27.24 -5.92 6.82
N ARG A 147 -27.46 -4.84 7.57
CA ARG A 147 -27.58 -3.47 7.09
C ARG A 147 -26.42 -2.63 7.56
N VAL A 148 -25.91 -1.79 6.65
CA VAL A 148 -24.87 -0.80 6.94
C VAL A 148 -25.33 0.55 6.44
N GLN A 149 -25.42 1.53 7.34
CA GLN A 149 -25.82 2.89 7.06
C GLN A 149 -24.63 3.86 7.23
N ALA A 150 -24.48 4.80 6.31
CA ALA A 150 -23.57 5.94 6.43
C ALA A 150 -24.35 7.22 6.74
N GLU A 151 -23.84 8.01 7.69
CA GLU A 151 -24.33 9.37 7.95
C GLU A 151 -23.60 10.35 7.01
N CYS A 152 -24.33 10.84 6.03
CA CYS A 152 -23.83 11.72 4.97
C CYS A 152 -24.16 13.18 5.29
N GLN A 153 -23.26 14.09 4.91
CA GLN A 153 -23.49 15.52 5.02
C GLN A 153 -23.96 16.06 3.66
N VAL A 154 -25.22 16.47 3.59
CA VAL A 154 -25.79 17.09 2.39
C VAL A 154 -25.28 18.53 2.29
N VAL A 155 -24.82 18.91 1.09
CA VAL A 155 -24.35 20.27 0.79
C VAL A 155 -25.01 20.77 -0.50
N ASP A 156 -25.34 22.06 -0.52
CA ASP A 156 -25.79 22.77 -1.71
C ASP A 156 -24.58 23.22 -2.53
N GLY A 157 -24.45 22.71 -3.77
CA GLY A 157 -23.29 22.93 -4.65
C GLY A 157 -22.35 21.73 -4.75
N LYS A 158 -21.12 21.95 -5.25
CA LYS A 158 -20.11 20.88 -5.41
C LYS A 158 -19.58 20.41 -4.04
N PRO A 159 -19.39 19.09 -3.82
CA PRO A 159 -18.93 18.52 -2.53
C PRO A 159 -17.41 18.65 -2.30
N LEU A 160 -16.80 19.79 -2.68
CA LEU A 160 -15.35 19.98 -2.67
C LEU A 160 -14.84 20.57 -1.33
N PRO A 161 -13.62 20.21 -0.87
CA PRO A 161 -13.01 20.72 0.34
C PRO A 161 -12.41 22.12 0.14
N THR A 162 -13.23 23.09 -0.25
CA THR A 162 -12.86 24.51 -0.32
C THR A 162 -12.55 25.05 1.09
N LEU A 163 -11.79 26.15 1.19
CA LEU A 163 -11.54 26.81 2.49
C LEU A 163 -12.86 27.18 3.20
N LEU A 164 -13.86 27.62 2.45
CA LEU A 164 -15.19 27.97 2.99
C LEU A 164 -15.96 26.73 3.47
N ASN A 165 -15.98 25.65 2.69
CA ASN A 165 -16.62 24.39 3.09
C ASN A 165 -15.90 23.74 4.29
N SER A 166 -14.57 23.82 4.34
CA SER A 166 -13.76 23.34 5.47
C SER A 166 -13.99 24.18 6.73
N ALA A 167 -14.02 25.52 6.61
CA ALA A 167 -14.36 26.40 7.73
C ALA A 167 -15.77 26.11 8.24
N ILE A 168 -16.77 26.01 7.35
CA ILE A 168 -18.14 25.65 7.70
C ILE A 168 -18.23 24.26 8.33
N SER A 169 -17.43 23.27 7.90
CA SER A 169 -17.44 21.94 8.51
C SER A 169 -16.85 21.97 9.93
N THR A 170 -15.73 22.66 10.16
CA THR A 170 -15.16 22.86 11.50
C THR A 170 -16.05 23.70 12.42
N LEU A 171 -16.73 24.72 11.89
CA LEU A 171 -17.73 25.48 12.62
C LEU A 171 -18.95 24.62 12.94
N SER A 172 -19.38 23.73 12.03
CA SER A 172 -20.51 22.83 12.27
C SER A 172 -20.22 21.77 13.34
N LEU A 173 -18.97 21.33 13.49
CA LEU A 173 -18.54 20.52 14.64
C LEU A 173 -18.73 21.29 15.97
N LEU A 174 -18.42 22.58 15.98
CA LEU A 174 -18.69 23.48 17.11
C LEU A 174 -20.19 23.69 17.35
N THR A 175 -21.02 23.91 16.31
CA THR A 175 -22.47 24.09 16.49
C THR A 175 -23.19 22.80 16.88
N THR A 176 -22.71 21.62 16.44
CA THR A 176 -23.23 20.32 16.90
C THR A 176 -22.86 20.05 18.36
N MET A 177 -21.65 20.42 18.82
CA MET A 177 -21.31 20.43 20.25
C MET A 177 -22.21 21.38 21.07
N LEU A 178 -22.72 22.45 20.44
CA LEU A 178 -23.68 23.40 21.01
C LEU A 178 -25.16 23.03 20.75
N GLY A 179 -25.45 21.80 20.31
CA GLY A 179 -26.81 21.26 20.18
C GLY A 179 -27.58 21.61 18.90
N PHE A 180 -27.01 22.43 18.00
CA PHE A 180 -27.66 22.78 16.73
C PHE A 180 -27.38 21.72 15.66
N ASN A 181 -28.32 20.78 15.50
CA ASN A 181 -28.30 19.79 14.42
C ASN A 181 -28.59 20.44 13.06
N ARG A 182 -27.72 20.19 12.08
CA ARG A 182 -28.03 20.29 10.65
C ARG A 182 -28.56 18.94 10.15
N ASN A 183 -29.36 18.95 9.08
CA ASN A 183 -29.88 17.75 8.43
C ASN A 183 -28.72 16.82 8.03
N GLN A 184 -28.67 15.65 8.67
CA GLN A 184 -27.82 14.52 8.30
C GLN A 184 -28.74 13.45 7.72
N GLU A 185 -28.41 12.93 6.55
CA GLU A 185 -29.20 11.90 5.88
C GLU A 185 -28.44 10.57 5.89
N ARG A 186 -29.19 9.46 5.96
CA ARG A 186 -28.64 8.12 6.17
C ARG A 186 -28.75 7.30 4.90
N ILE A 187 -27.64 7.17 4.18
CA ILE A 187 -27.58 6.32 2.99
C ILE A 187 -27.34 4.87 3.42
N HIS A 188 -28.21 3.98 2.97
CA HIS A 188 -28.09 2.54 3.15
C HIS A 188 -27.09 1.98 2.12
N ILE A 189 -25.88 1.62 2.57
CA ILE A 189 -24.86 0.99 1.71
C ILE A 189 -25.17 -0.49 1.51
N LEU A 190 -25.65 -1.18 2.55
CA LEU A 190 -26.11 -2.56 2.49
C LEU A 190 -27.55 -2.65 3.00
N LYS A 191 -28.41 -3.36 2.25
CA LYS A 191 -29.84 -3.58 2.51
C LYS A 191 -30.09 -5.06 2.84
N ASP A 192 -30.24 -5.38 4.12
CA ASP A 192 -30.66 -6.68 4.69
C ASP A 192 -29.95 -7.93 4.12
N VAL A 193 -28.64 -7.81 3.85
CA VAL A 193 -27.83 -8.86 3.22
C VAL A 193 -27.67 -10.06 4.15
N THR A 194 -27.79 -11.27 3.62
CA THR A 194 -27.83 -12.53 4.41
C THR A 194 -27.06 -13.62 3.65
N GLY A 195 -26.28 -14.47 4.34
CA GLY A 195 -25.48 -15.50 3.68
C GLY A 195 -24.61 -16.35 4.61
N ILE A 196 -23.86 -17.28 4.01
CA ILE A 196 -23.00 -18.26 4.67
C ILE A 196 -21.73 -18.54 3.84
N LEU A 197 -20.58 -18.62 4.51
CA LEU A 197 -19.29 -18.99 3.95
C LEU A 197 -18.78 -20.24 4.66
N LYS A 198 -18.77 -21.37 3.94
CA LYS A 198 -18.35 -22.67 4.47
C LYS A 198 -16.83 -22.87 4.35
N PRO A 199 -16.20 -23.58 5.30
CA PRO A 199 -14.78 -23.88 5.24
C PRO A 199 -14.40 -24.75 4.03
N SER A 200 -13.14 -24.64 3.60
CA SER A 200 -12.60 -25.36 2.43
C SER A 200 -13.32 -25.08 1.10
N ARG A 201 -13.87 -23.88 0.94
CA ARG A 201 -14.41 -23.36 -0.33
C ARG A 201 -13.79 -22.00 -0.67
N MET A 202 -13.67 -21.72 -1.96
CA MET A 202 -13.49 -20.37 -2.50
C MET A 202 -14.88 -19.82 -2.82
N THR A 203 -15.13 -18.53 -2.59
CA THR A 203 -16.45 -17.90 -2.77
C THR A 203 -16.30 -16.44 -3.19
N LEU A 204 -17.01 -16.03 -4.25
CA LEU A 204 -16.84 -14.74 -4.90
C LEU A 204 -17.84 -13.66 -4.45
N LEU A 205 -17.30 -12.48 -4.13
CA LEU A 205 -17.96 -11.18 -3.97
C LEU A 205 -18.26 -10.39 -5.25
N LEU A 206 -19.01 -10.90 -6.24
CA LEU A 206 -19.29 -10.14 -7.47
C LEU A 206 -20.26 -8.95 -7.30
N GLY A 207 -20.18 -8.00 -8.24
CA GLY A 207 -21.11 -6.90 -8.44
C GLY A 207 -20.45 -5.64 -9.04
N PRO A 208 -21.22 -4.61 -9.46
CA PRO A 208 -20.68 -3.38 -10.06
C PRO A 208 -19.76 -2.55 -9.14
N LEU A 209 -19.13 -1.51 -9.70
CA LEU A 209 -18.40 -0.52 -8.89
C LEU A 209 -19.36 0.20 -7.93
N GLY A 210 -18.90 0.49 -6.71
CA GLY A 210 -19.70 1.19 -5.69
C GLY A 210 -20.77 0.36 -4.95
N CYS A 211 -21.14 -0.84 -5.42
CA CYS A 211 -22.27 -1.64 -4.86
C CYS A 211 -22.08 -2.23 -3.44
N GLY A 212 -21.08 -1.78 -2.68
CA GLY A 212 -20.88 -2.16 -1.28
C GLY A 212 -20.06 -3.42 -1.01
N LYS A 213 -19.46 -4.09 -2.02
CA LYS A 213 -18.58 -5.28 -1.85
C LYS A 213 -17.58 -5.14 -0.70
N THR A 214 -16.75 -4.10 -0.77
CA THR A 214 -15.71 -3.78 0.22
C THR A 214 -16.30 -3.54 1.60
N THR A 215 -17.48 -2.92 1.68
CA THR A 215 -18.22 -2.68 2.92
C THR A 215 -18.68 -3.99 3.56
N LEU A 216 -19.14 -4.96 2.77
CA LEU A 216 -19.53 -6.28 3.26
C LEU A 216 -18.30 -7.06 3.76
N LEU A 217 -17.22 -7.11 2.99
CA LEU A 217 -15.98 -7.80 3.40
C LEU A 217 -15.38 -7.19 4.67
N LEU A 218 -15.37 -5.86 4.79
CA LEU A 218 -14.93 -5.17 6.02
C LEU A 218 -15.86 -5.43 7.21
N ALA A 219 -17.16 -5.62 6.99
CA ALA A 219 -18.10 -6.01 8.05
C ALA A 219 -17.87 -7.45 8.51
N LEU A 220 -17.72 -8.40 7.59
CA LEU A 220 -17.46 -9.82 7.89
C LEU A 220 -16.09 -10.03 8.58
N ALA A 221 -15.08 -9.22 8.23
CA ALA A 221 -13.77 -9.24 8.88
C ALA A 221 -13.71 -8.44 10.21
N GLY A 222 -14.81 -7.84 10.67
CA GLY A 222 -14.87 -7.00 11.89
C GLY A 222 -14.27 -5.59 11.76
N ARG A 223 -13.65 -5.27 10.61
CA ARG A 223 -12.83 -4.07 10.34
C ARG A 223 -13.63 -2.84 9.91
N LEU A 224 -14.96 -2.88 9.94
CA LEU A 224 -15.79 -1.77 9.48
C LEU A 224 -15.61 -0.52 10.37
N ASN A 225 -15.53 0.65 9.74
CA ASN A 225 -15.37 1.91 10.46
C ASN A 225 -16.56 2.18 11.39
N LYS A 226 -16.31 2.29 12.71
CA LYS A 226 -17.30 2.58 13.77
C LYS A 226 -18.14 3.88 13.59
N ASN A 227 -17.88 4.66 12.56
CA ASN A 227 -18.71 5.81 12.15
C ASN A 227 -19.90 5.39 11.27
N LEU A 228 -19.93 4.14 10.78
CA LEU A 228 -21.04 3.53 10.07
C LEU A 228 -21.90 2.76 11.06
N LYS A 229 -23.23 2.87 10.95
CA LYS A 229 -24.15 2.12 11.81
C LYS A 229 -24.41 0.76 11.18
N VAL A 230 -24.06 -0.30 11.92
CA VAL A 230 -24.32 -1.69 11.55
C VAL A 230 -25.53 -2.21 12.32
N THR A 231 -26.42 -2.93 11.64
CA THR A 231 -27.49 -3.74 12.26
C THR A 231 -27.62 -5.07 11.53
N GLY A 232 -28.10 -6.10 12.23
CA GLY A 232 -28.05 -7.51 11.78
C GLY A 232 -27.12 -8.34 12.65
N GLU A 233 -27.01 -9.63 12.35
CA GLU A 233 -26.15 -10.57 13.07
C GLU A 233 -25.02 -11.09 12.18
N ILE A 234 -23.83 -11.30 12.77
CA ILE A 234 -22.69 -11.97 12.14
C ILE A 234 -22.06 -12.89 13.20
N ASP A 235 -21.90 -14.17 12.85
CA ASP A 235 -21.32 -15.20 13.71
C ASP A 235 -20.26 -16.05 12.97
N TYR A 236 -19.28 -16.53 13.73
CA TYR A 236 -18.21 -17.43 13.31
C TYR A 236 -18.33 -18.72 14.12
N ASN A 237 -18.65 -19.85 13.49
CA ASN A 237 -18.98 -21.12 14.17
C ASN A 237 -20.03 -20.93 15.30
N GLY A 238 -21.01 -20.03 15.13
CA GLY A 238 -22.03 -19.71 16.15
C GLY A 238 -21.63 -18.63 17.19
N VAL A 239 -20.35 -18.25 17.27
CA VAL A 239 -19.84 -17.23 18.21
C VAL A 239 -19.94 -15.83 17.58
N LYS A 240 -20.46 -14.82 18.30
CA LYS A 240 -20.68 -13.48 17.72
C LYS A 240 -19.37 -12.70 17.63
N LEU A 241 -19.29 -11.77 16.67
CA LEU A 241 -18.10 -10.90 16.43
C LEU A 241 -17.57 -10.13 17.66
N GLN A 242 -18.32 -10.05 18.76
CA GLN A 242 -17.94 -9.32 19.98
C GLN A 242 -17.21 -10.20 21.00
N ASP A 243 -17.31 -11.53 20.87
CA ASP A 243 -16.86 -12.49 21.89
C ASP A 243 -15.44 -13.04 21.61
N PHE A 244 -14.85 -12.69 20.46
CA PHE A 244 -13.52 -13.10 20.01
C PHE A 244 -12.85 -11.98 19.18
N VAL A 245 -11.63 -12.20 18.67
CA VAL A 245 -10.89 -11.24 17.83
C VAL A 245 -11.01 -11.63 16.34
N PRO A 246 -11.95 -11.05 15.57
CA PRO A 246 -12.13 -11.37 14.16
C PRO A 246 -10.94 -10.96 13.29
N GLU A 247 -10.22 -9.90 13.63
CA GLU A 247 -9.10 -9.37 12.84
C GLU A 247 -7.80 -10.20 12.97
N LYS A 248 -7.74 -11.13 13.93
CA LYS A 248 -6.73 -12.19 14.02
C LYS A 248 -7.20 -13.50 13.38
N THR A 249 -8.48 -13.83 13.55
CA THR A 249 -9.10 -15.08 13.06
C THR A 249 -9.24 -15.08 11.54
N SER A 250 -9.60 -13.93 10.97
CA SER A 250 -9.72 -13.67 9.54
C SER A 250 -8.63 -12.70 9.07
N ALA A 251 -8.16 -12.90 7.84
CA ALA A 251 -7.25 -12.00 7.17
C ALA A 251 -8.00 -11.22 6.07
N TYR A 252 -7.81 -9.90 6.05
CA TYR A 252 -8.39 -9.00 5.03
C TYR A 252 -7.27 -8.30 4.28
N ILE A 253 -7.15 -8.59 2.99
CA ILE A 253 -6.15 -7.99 2.11
C ILE A 253 -6.71 -6.68 1.57
N GLY A 254 -6.09 -5.55 1.95
CA GLY A 254 -6.54 -4.23 1.56
C GLY A 254 -6.32 -3.92 0.07
N GLN A 255 -7.17 -3.04 -0.48
CA GLN A 255 -7.00 -2.53 -1.85
C GLN A 255 -5.68 -1.77 -2.01
N TYR A 256 -5.21 -1.06 -0.98
CA TYR A 256 -3.99 -0.25 -0.98
C TYR A 256 -2.81 -0.97 -0.31
N ASP A 257 -1.69 -1.06 -1.04
CA ASP A 257 -0.49 -1.81 -0.64
C ASP A 257 0.48 -0.95 0.22
N LEU A 258 0.02 -0.60 1.42
CA LEU A 258 0.74 0.22 2.40
C LEU A 258 1.83 -0.59 3.12
N HIS A 259 3.09 -0.25 2.86
CA HIS A 259 4.30 -0.90 3.40
C HIS A 259 5.36 0.15 3.81
N VAL A 260 6.33 -0.23 4.64
CA VAL A 260 7.47 0.66 4.98
C VAL A 260 8.51 0.60 3.84
N PRO A 261 8.79 1.70 3.13
CA PRO A 261 9.58 1.66 1.90
C PRO A 261 11.06 1.35 2.13
N GLU A 262 11.61 1.65 3.32
CA GLU A 262 12.99 1.32 3.68
C GLU A 262 13.17 -0.10 4.24
N MET A 263 12.13 -0.94 4.27
CA MET A 263 12.25 -2.38 4.60
C MET A 263 12.38 -3.21 3.31
N THR A 264 12.99 -4.39 3.43
CA THR A 264 12.99 -5.40 2.36
C THR A 264 11.72 -6.25 2.38
N VAL A 265 11.44 -6.97 1.29
CA VAL A 265 10.38 -7.98 1.20
C VAL A 265 10.47 -8.99 2.35
N ARG A 266 11.65 -9.57 2.58
CA ARG A 266 11.93 -10.55 3.64
C ARG A 266 11.70 -9.98 5.03
N GLU A 267 12.28 -8.81 5.34
CA GLU A 267 12.12 -8.19 6.66
C GLU A 267 10.67 -7.81 6.96
N THR A 268 9.88 -7.47 5.93
CA THR A 268 8.46 -7.15 6.07
C THR A 268 7.66 -8.41 6.43
N LEU A 269 7.94 -9.53 5.78
CA LEU A 269 7.30 -10.82 6.06
C LEU A 269 7.75 -11.44 7.39
N ASP A 270 9.05 -11.41 7.73
CA ASP A 270 9.58 -11.86 9.02
C ASP A 270 9.03 -11.01 10.18
N PHE A 271 8.90 -9.69 10.00
CA PHE A 271 8.22 -8.82 10.96
C PHE A 271 6.76 -9.24 11.14
N SER A 272 6.00 -9.40 10.05
CA SER A 272 4.60 -9.84 10.15
C SER A 272 4.46 -11.20 10.83
N ALA A 273 5.26 -12.19 10.43
CA ALA A 273 5.27 -13.54 11.03
C ALA A 273 5.47 -13.48 12.55
N ARG A 274 6.37 -12.63 13.02
CA ARG A 274 6.68 -12.46 14.45
C ARG A 274 5.51 -11.89 15.25
N PHE A 275 4.77 -10.92 14.71
CA PHE A 275 3.63 -10.28 15.41
C PHE A 275 2.28 -11.00 15.20
N GLN A 276 2.12 -11.78 14.14
CA GLN A 276 0.96 -12.65 13.93
C GLN A 276 1.11 -13.97 14.70
N GLY A 277 2.34 -14.51 14.80
CA GLY A 277 2.68 -15.72 15.55
C GLY A 277 2.21 -17.03 14.88
N VAL A 278 2.46 -18.16 15.54
CA VAL A 278 2.13 -19.49 14.99
C VAL A 278 0.67 -19.90 15.21
N GLY A 279 -0.06 -19.21 16.09
CA GLY A 279 -1.43 -19.56 16.48
C GLY A 279 -1.54 -21.00 16.96
N SER A 280 -2.58 -21.72 16.55
CA SER A 280 -2.82 -23.10 17.00
C SER A 280 -1.83 -24.14 16.44
N ARG A 281 -0.79 -23.76 15.67
CA ARG A 281 0.18 -24.70 15.07
C ARG A 281 0.93 -25.49 16.16
N ALA A 282 1.45 -24.81 17.19
CA ALA A 282 2.17 -25.44 18.30
C ALA A 282 1.32 -26.46 19.08
N GLU A 283 0.08 -26.13 19.40
CA GLU A 283 -0.84 -27.03 20.12
C GLU A 283 -1.23 -28.25 19.28
N ILE A 284 -1.47 -28.06 17.98
CA ILE A 284 -1.74 -29.16 17.04
C ILE A 284 -0.52 -30.08 16.92
N MET A 285 0.68 -29.51 16.79
CA MET A 285 1.92 -30.30 16.70
C MET A 285 2.16 -31.14 17.96
N LYS A 286 1.86 -30.57 19.14
CA LYS A 286 1.93 -31.26 20.44
C LYS A 286 0.94 -32.42 20.55
N GLU A 287 -0.29 -32.24 20.06
CA GLU A 287 -1.31 -33.31 20.05
C GLU A 287 -0.98 -34.41 19.02
N VAL A 288 -0.45 -34.05 17.84
CA VAL A 288 0.04 -35.00 16.84
C VAL A 288 1.19 -35.84 17.41
N ILE A 289 2.23 -35.23 17.97
CA ILE A 289 3.40 -35.93 18.56
C ILE A 289 3.04 -36.78 19.80
N ARG A 290 1.92 -36.45 20.48
CA ARG A 290 1.35 -37.28 21.54
C ARG A 290 0.71 -38.54 20.96
N ARG A 291 -0.23 -38.39 20.01
CA ARG A 291 -0.96 -39.51 19.41
C ARG A 291 -0.10 -40.40 18.53
N GLU A 292 0.89 -39.85 17.83
CA GLU A 292 1.85 -40.64 17.04
C GLU A 292 2.62 -41.62 17.95
N LYS A 293 3.05 -41.16 19.13
CA LYS A 293 3.69 -42.04 20.12
C LYS A 293 2.74 -43.08 20.71
N GLU A 294 1.49 -42.71 20.98
CA GLU A 294 0.46 -43.64 21.47
C GLU A 294 0.06 -44.70 20.43
N ALA A 295 0.20 -44.39 19.13
CA ALA A 295 -0.08 -45.30 18.02
C ALA A 295 1.16 -46.02 17.44
N GLY A 296 2.37 -45.74 17.96
CA GLY A 296 3.63 -46.30 17.42
C GLY A 296 3.95 -45.82 16.00
N ILE A 297 3.51 -44.63 15.61
CA ILE A 297 3.63 -44.08 14.26
C ILE A 297 4.91 -43.25 14.11
N THR A 298 5.82 -43.71 13.24
CA THR A 298 6.91 -42.87 12.72
C THR A 298 6.38 -41.88 11.66
N PRO A 299 6.79 -40.60 11.72
CA PRO A 299 6.44 -39.59 10.72
C PRO A 299 7.45 -39.53 9.57
N ASP A 300 7.04 -38.95 8.45
CA ASP A 300 7.95 -38.55 7.36
C ASP A 300 8.97 -37.51 7.91
N PRO A 301 10.30 -37.73 7.80
CA PRO A 301 11.27 -36.90 8.50
C PRO A 301 11.37 -35.45 7.99
N ASN A 302 11.11 -35.22 6.70
CA ASN A 302 11.13 -33.88 6.11
C ASN A 302 9.84 -33.12 6.40
N ILE A 303 8.69 -33.81 6.37
CA ILE A 303 7.41 -33.25 6.83
C ILE A 303 7.45 -32.97 8.34
N ASP A 304 8.14 -33.77 9.14
CA ASP A 304 8.30 -33.52 10.58
C ASP A 304 9.20 -32.33 10.89
N THR A 305 10.38 -32.25 10.26
CA THR A 305 11.27 -31.09 10.34
C THR A 305 10.51 -29.81 9.98
N TYR A 306 9.74 -29.83 8.89
CA TYR A 306 8.91 -28.70 8.47
C TYR A 306 7.82 -28.34 9.49
N MET A 307 6.97 -29.30 9.87
CA MET A 307 5.82 -29.04 10.75
C MET A 307 6.24 -28.58 12.15
N LYS A 308 7.36 -29.10 12.69
CA LYS A 308 7.95 -28.60 13.93
C LYS A 308 8.49 -27.18 13.76
N ALA A 309 9.25 -26.90 12.72
CA ALA A 309 9.86 -25.59 12.51
C ALA A 309 8.84 -24.45 12.31
N ILE A 310 7.72 -24.68 11.60
CA ILE A 310 6.63 -23.67 11.49
C ILE A 310 5.80 -23.52 12.78
N SER A 311 6.04 -24.36 13.78
CA SER A 311 5.36 -24.37 15.07
C SER A 311 6.20 -23.76 16.21
N VAL A 312 7.44 -23.29 15.93
CA VAL A 312 8.30 -22.64 16.94
C VAL A 312 7.90 -21.17 17.11
N GLU A 313 7.63 -20.76 18.34
CA GLU A 313 7.23 -19.40 18.69
C GLU A 313 8.42 -18.44 18.86
N GLY A 314 8.18 -17.14 18.64
CA GLY A 314 9.12 -16.06 18.99
C GLY A 314 10.38 -15.90 18.12
N LEU A 315 10.64 -16.81 17.17
CA LEU A 315 11.79 -16.72 16.26
C LEU A 315 11.84 -15.39 15.49
N GLU A 316 13.05 -14.86 15.29
CA GLU A 316 13.25 -13.60 14.53
C GLU A 316 13.22 -13.79 13.01
N ARG A 317 13.34 -15.04 12.55
CA ARG A 317 13.13 -15.47 11.16
C ARG A 317 12.38 -16.80 11.16
N SER A 318 11.28 -16.91 10.42
CA SER A 318 10.45 -18.12 10.42
C SER A 318 10.64 -18.95 9.16
N MET A 319 10.58 -20.28 9.27
CA MET A 319 10.46 -21.16 8.10
C MET A 319 9.18 -20.87 7.31
N GLN A 320 8.11 -20.43 7.99
CA GLN A 320 6.88 -19.99 7.35
C GLN A 320 7.11 -18.75 6.45
N THR A 321 8.05 -17.87 6.80
CA THR A 321 8.46 -16.75 5.94
C THR A 321 9.12 -17.26 4.66
N ASP A 322 10.14 -18.13 4.79
CA ASP A 322 10.88 -18.69 3.66
C ASP A 322 9.95 -19.51 2.71
N TYR A 323 8.97 -20.25 3.26
CA TYR A 323 7.91 -20.94 2.52
C TYR A 323 6.96 -19.99 1.77
N ILE A 324 6.43 -18.95 2.43
CA ILE A 324 5.51 -17.99 1.80
C ILE A 324 6.22 -17.15 0.73
N MET A 325 7.49 -16.76 0.91
CA MET A 325 8.25 -16.08 -0.13
C MET A 325 8.37 -16.92 -1.40
N LYS A 326 8.65 -18.24 -1.28
CA LYS A 326 8.74 -19.12 -2.45
C LYS A 326 7.39 -19.29 -3.14
N ILE A 327 6.31 -19.56 -2.40
CA ILE A 327 4.96 -19.72 -3.00
C ILE A 327 4.46 -18.45 -3.67
N MET A 328 4.74 -17.27 -3.11
CA MET A 328 4.35 -16.00 -3.70
C MET A 328 5.26 -15.55 -4.85
N GLY A 329 6.33 -16.30 -5.19
CA GLY A 329 7.32 -15.91 -6.20
C GLY A 329 8.05 -14.61 -5.85
N LEU A 330 8.39 -14.44 -4.57
CA LEU A 330 9.05 -13.28 -3.97
C LEU A 330 10.45 -13.61 -3.42
N ASP A 331 10.94 -14.82 -3.67
CA ASP A 331 12.27 -15.29 -3.26
C ASP A 331 13.40 -14.57 -4.04
N ILE A 332 13.21 -14.32 -5.34
CA ILE A 332 14.14 -13.55 -6.18
C ILE A 332 14.31 -12.11 -5.65
N CYS A 333 13.22 -11.46 -5.24
CA CYS A 333 13.23 -10.09 -4.73
C CYS A 333 13.27 -9.99 -3.19
N ALA A 334 13.53 -11.09 -2.48
CA ALA A 334 13.40 -11.18 -1.03
C ALA A 334 14.21 -10.12 -0.27
N ASP A 335 15.43 -9.83 -0.71
CA ASP A 335 16.33 -8.88 -0.05
C ASP A 335 16.35 -7.49 -0.74
N VAL A 336 15.39 -7.23 -1.65
CA VAL A 336 15.18 -5.95 -2.32
C VAL A 336 14.26 -5.05 -1.48
N LEU A 337 14.51 -3.73 -1.49
CA LEU A 337 13.68 -2.73 -0.81
C LEU A 337 12.28 -2.62 -1.43
N VAL A 338 11.25 -2.46 -0.59
CA VAL A 338 9.84 -2.36 -1.04
C VAL A 338 9.56 -1.05 -1.79
N GLY A 339 10.22 0.05 -1.41
CA GLY A 339 10.16 1.32 -2.13
C GLY A 339 8.81 2.05 -2.09
N ASP A 340 8.82 3.26 -2.65
CA ASP A 340 7.69 4.19 -2.75
C ASP A 340 7.77 4.98 -4.07
N ALA A 341 6.90 5.97 -4.28
CA ALA A 341 6.88 6.76 -5.52
C ALA A 341 8.13 7.63 -5.77
N MET A 342 8.99 7.82 -4.76
CA MET A 342 10.25 8.58 -4.83
C MET A 342 11.49 7.65 -4.73
N ARG A 343 11.32 6.42 -4.26
CA ARG A 343 12.39 5.43 -4.03
C ARG A 343 12.10 4.15 -4.78
N ARG A 344 12.87 3.88 -5.85
CA ARG A 344 12.80 2.63 -6.62
C ARG A 344 12.91 1.41 -5.71
N GLY A 345 12.01 0.46 -5.91
CA GLY A 345 11.92 -0.81 -5.19
C GLY A 345 11.28 -1.88 -6.06
N ILE A 346 10.51 -2.79 -5.46
CA ILE A 346 9.76 -3.83 -6.16
C ILE A 346 8.62 -3.27 -7.03
N SER A 347 8.22 -4.03 -8.06
CA SER A 347 7.10 -3.69 -8.96
C SER A 347 5.74 -3.71 -8.25
N GLY A 348 4.72 -3.09 -8.86
CA GLY A 348 3.35 -3.12 -8.32
C GLY A 348 2.80 -4.53 -8.12
N GLY A 349 3.05 -5.45 -9.06
CA GLY A 349 2.63 -6.85 -8.96
C GLY A 349 3.36 -7.64 -7.87
N GLU A 350 4.64 -7.36 -7.63
CA GLU A 350 5.37 -7.90 -6.46
C GLU A 350 4.86 -7.30 -5.15
N LYS A 351 4.57 -5.99 -5.13
CA LYS A 351 4.03 -5.28 -3.96
C LYS A 351 2.65 -5.80 -3.57
N LYS A 352 1.82 -6.17 -4.55
CA LYS A 352 0.51 -6.82 -4.32
C LYS A 352 0.68 -8.20 -3.70
N ARG A 353 1.59 -9.01 -4.25
CA ARG A 353 1.96 -10.33 -3.71
C ARG A 353 2.57 -10.22 -2.30
N LEU A 354 3.33 -9.16 -2.00
CA LEU A 354 3.84 -8.88 -0.66
C LEU A 354 2.72 -8.56 0.34
N THR A 355 1.73 -7.73 -0.01
CA THR A 355 0.55 -7.50 0.87
C THR A 355 -0.19 -8.80 1.18
N THR A 356 -0.39 -9.64 0.17
CA THR A 356 -1.00 -10.97 0.34
C THR A 356 -0.14 -11.87 1.24
N GLY A 357 1.18 -11.90 1.03
CA GLY A 357 2.11 -12.66 1.88
C GLY A 357 2.15 -12.16 3.34
N GLU A 358 2.11 -10.85 3.57
CA GLU A 358 2.08 -10.24 4.91
C GLU A 358 0.85 -10.69 5.71
N MET A 359 -0.26 -11.00 5.04
CA MET A 359 -1.50 -11.48 5.67
C MET A 359 -1.60 -13.01 5.77
N ILE A 360 -0.92 -13.77 4.89
CA ILE A 360 -0.97 -15.25 4.86
C ILE A 360 0.10 -15.90 5.77
N VAL A 361 1.19 -15.19 6.10
CA VAL A 361 2.30 -15.76 6.89
C VAL A 361 1.88 -16.18 8.32
N GLY A 362 0.90 -15.49 8.91
CA GLY A 362 0.32 -15.81 10.22
C GLY A 362 -0.59 -17.04 10.25
N PRO A 363 -1.45 -17.14 11.27
CA PRO A 363 -2.29 -18.32 11.53
C PRO A 363 -3.76 -18.16 11.08
N SER A 364 -4.11 -17.10 10.37
CA SER A 364 -5.49 -16.76 9.99
C SER A 364 -6.14 -17.82 9.09
N LYS A 365 -7.43 -18.10 9.33
CA LYS A 365 -8.09 -19.32 8.84
C LYS A 365 -9.24 -19.05 7.86
N ALA A 366 -9.77 -17.83 7.89
CA ALA A 366 -10.61 -17.28 6.84
C ALA A 366 -9.78 -16.26 6.03
N LEU A 367 -9.65 -16.51 4.73
CA LEU A 367 -9.07 -15.61 3.74
C LEU A 367 -10.21 -15.17 2.81
N PHE A 368 -10.50 -13.87 2.76
CA PHE A 368 -11.50 -13.32 1.85
C PHE A 368 -10.83 -12.89 0.54
N MET A 369 -11.25 -13.50 -0.58
CA MET A 369 -10.70 -13.33 -1.95
C MET A 369 -11.83 -13.54 -2.97
N ASP A 370 -11.73 -12.96 -4.18
CA ASP A 370 -12.74 -13.04 -5.26
C ASP A 370 -12.47 -14.22 -6.25
N GLU A 371 -13.50 -14.73 -6.97
CA GLU A 371 -13.42 -15.75 -8.07
C GLU A 371 -14.35 -17.01 -7.87
N ILE A 372 -15.25 -17.60 -8.69
CA ILE A 372 -16.04 -17.39 -9.96
C ILE A 372 -17.46 -18.02 -9.74
N SER A 373 -18.59 -17.45 -10.20
CA SER A 373 -19.89 -18.19 -10.27
C SER A 373 -21.01 -17.61 -11.17
N THR A 374 -21.49 -18.35 -12.20
CA THR A 374 -22.43 -17.84 -13.25
C THR A 374 -23.89 -18.33 -13.23
N GLY A 375 -24.16 -19.60 -12.89
CA GLY A 375 -25.37 -20.33 -13.34
C GLY A 375 -26.77 -19.87 -12.88
N PHE A 376 -26.93 -18.74 -12.20
CA PHE A 376 -28.25 -18.16 -11.90
C PHE A 376 -28.84 -17.38 -13.09
N PHE A 377 -28.01 -16.70 -13.86
CA PHE A 377 -28.47 -15.75 -14.88
C PHE A 377 -29.02 -16.44 -16.14
N GLU A 378 -28.57 -17.66 -16.43
CA GLU A 378 -29.15 -18.53 -17.46
C GLU A 378 -30.62 -18.84 -17.17
N SER A 379 -30.97 -19.13 -15.91
CA SER A 379 -32.38 -19.30 -15.49
C SER A 379 -33.20 -18.00 -15.48
N CYS A 380 -32.58 -16.85 -15.78
CA CYS A 380 -33.25 -15.56 -15.90
C CYS A 380 -33.38 -15.07 -17.36
N GLY A 381 -32.95 -15.86 -18.35
CA GLY A 381 -33.01 -15.52 -19.78
C GLY A 381 -31.76 -14.85 -20.35
N PHE A 382 -30.62 -14.91 -19.65
CA PHE A 382 -29.35 -14.34 -20.07
C PHE A 382 -28.28 -15.43 -20.22
N LYS A 383 -27.69 -15.57 -21.40
CA LYS A 383 -26.66 -16.60 -21.68
C LYS A 383 -25.28 -15.98 -21.88
N CYS A 384 -24.25 -16.57 -21.28
CA CYS A 384 -22.86 -16.17 -21.51
C CYS A 384 -22.38 -16.66 -22.89
N PRO A 385 -21.79 -15.81 -23.75
CA PRO A 385 -21.14 -16.23 -24.98
C PRO A 385 -19.90 -17.09 -24.70
N GLU A 386 -19.59 -18.03 -25.60
CA GLU A 386 -18.56 -19.07 -25.38
C GLU A 386 -17.13 -18.52 -25.23
N ARG A 387 -16.84 -17.33 -25.78
CA ARG A 387 -15.54 -16.65 -25.62
C ARG A 387 -15.50 -15.62 -24.48
N LYS A 388 -16.63 -15.24 -23.89
CA LYS A 388 -16.70 -14.12 -22.93
C LYS A 388 -16.32 -14.57 -21.51
N GLY A 389 -15.54 -13.74 -20.82
CA GLY A 389 -15.25 -13.91 -19.40
C GLY A 389 -16.52 -14.01 -18.54
N SER A 390 -16.67 -15.14 -17.83
CA SER A 390 -17.80 -15.44 -16.93
C SER A 390 -18.08 -14.33 -15.90
N ALA A 391 -17.06 -13.67 -15.39
CA ALA A 391 -17.19 -12.61 -14.38
C ALA A 391 -17.60 -11.24 -14.95
N ASP A 392 -17.29 -10.98 -16.22
CA ASP A 392 -17.65 -9.75 -16.92
C ASP A 392 -19.09 -9.79 -17.40
N PHE A 393 -19.51 -10.92 -17.98
CA PHE A 393 -20.92 -11.22 -18.27
C PHE A 393 -21.84 -10.92 -17.07
N LEU A 394 -21.46 -11.34 -15.87
CA LEU A 394 -22.24 -11.12 -14.64
C LEU A 394 -22.30 -9.66 -14.16
N GLN A 395 -21.38 -8.80 -14.60
CA GLN A 395 -21.39 -7.37 -14.29
C GLN A 395 -22.09 -6.57 -15.38
N GLU A 396 -21.95 -6.97 -16.64
CA GLU A 396 -22.59 -6.35 -17.80
C GLU A 396 -24.09 -6.69 -17.87
N VAL A 397 -24.52 -7.89 -17.46
CA VAL A 397 -25.96 -8.22 -17.29
C VAL A 397 -26.62 -7.40 -16.17
N LEU A 398 -25.85 -6.79 -15.27
CA LEU A 398 -26.34 -5.81 -14.29
C LEU A 398 -26.25 -4.35 -14.76
N SER A 399 -25.73 -4.10 -15.97
CA SER A 399 -25.59 -2.78 -16.57
C SER A 399 -26.72 -2.49 -17.58
N LYS A 400 -27.25 -1.26 -17.54
CA LYS A 400 -28.32 -0.83 -18.47
C LYS A 400 -27.85 -0.68 -19.92
N LYS A 401 -26.55 -0.43 -20.15
CA LYS A 401 -25.98 -0.39 -21.51
C LYS A 401 -25.87 -1.79 -22.12
N ASP A 402 -25.42 -2.74 -21.31
CA ASP A 402 -24.77 -3.96 -21.81
C ASP A 402 -25.65 -5.21 -21.69
N GLN A 403 -26.68 -5.18 -20.83
CA GLN A 403 -27.58 -6.32 -20.59
C GLN A 403 -28.31 -6.82 -21.85
N GLN A 404 -28.58 -5.95 -22.84
CA GLN A 404 -29.32 -6.33 -24.05
C GLN A 404 -28.60 -7.39 -24.91
N GLN A 405 -27.27 -7.32 -25.01
CA GLN A 405 -26.49 -8.22 -25.89
C GLN A 405 -26.48 -9.69 -25.40
N TYR A 406 -26.97 -9.93 -24.18
CA TYR A 406 -26.95 -11.22 -23.50
C TYR A 406 -28.32 -11.93 -23.46
N TRP A 407 -29.37 -11.29 -23.97
CA TRP A 407 -30.73 -11.83 -23.96
C TRP A 407 -30.87 -13.04 -24.89
N SER A 408 -31.25 -14.21 -24.34
CA SER A 408 -31.29 -15.46 -25.10
C SER A 408 -32.67 -15.84 -25.67
N HIS A 409 -33.74 -15.13 -25.32
CA HIS A 409 -35.10 -15.43 -25.79
C HIS A 409 -35.42 -14.66 -27.07
N THR A 410 -35.12 -15.24 -28.23
CA THR A 410 -35.41 -14.65 -29.55
C THR A 410 -36.90 -14.49 -29.87
N GLU A 411 -37.79 -15.10 -29.09
CA GLU A 411 -39.25 -14.97 -29.22
C GLU A 411 -39.86 -13.91 -28.28
N GLU A 412 -39.09 -13.40 -27.30
CA GLU A 412 -39.56 -12.37 -26.35
C GLU A 412 -38.80 -11.05 -26.56
N GLY A 413 -39.55 -9.94 -26.62
CA GLY A 413 -38.96 -8.60 -26.71
C GLY A 413 -38.17 -8.24 -25.45
N TYR A 414 -36.87 -7.95 -25.62
CA TYR A 414 -36.00 -7.53 -24.53
C TYR A 414 -36.56 -6.32 -23.78
N ASN A 415 -36.67 -6.47 -22.46
CA ASN A 415 -36.97 -5.39 -21.52
C ASN A 415 -35.90 -5.38 -20.43
N PHE A 416 -35.47 -4.19 -20.00
CA PHE A 416 -34.43 -4.06 -18.98
C PHE A 416 -34.89 -4.61 -17.62
N VAL A 417 -34.22 -5.67 -17.14
CA VAL A 417 -34.51 -6.30 -15.85
C VAL A 417 -33.74 -5.58 -14.75
N THR A 418 -34.45 -5.09 -13.72
CA THR A 418 -33.85 -4.31 -12.64
C THR A 418 -33.19 -5.21 -11.58
N VAL A 419 -32.26 -4.63 -10.79
CA VAL A 419 -31.54 -5.35 -9.73
C VAL A 419 -32.50 -5.89 -8.66
N ASP A 420 -33.57 -5.17 -8.33
CA ASP A 420 -34.58 -5.63 -7.38
C ASP A 420 -35.42 -6.81 -7.95
N GLN A 421 -35.73 -6.79 -9.25
CA GLN A 421 -36.38 -7.93 -9.92
C GLN A 421 -35.47 -9.17 -9.94
N PHE A 422 -34.16 -9.02 -10.15
CA PHE A 422 -33.20 -10.12 -9.99
C PHE A 422 -33.14 -10.62 -8.54
N CYS A 423 -33.17 -9.72 -7.54
CA CYS A 423 -33.21 -10.09 -6.12
C CYS A 423 -34.45 -10.93 -5.77
N ASP A 424 -35.63 -10.57 -6.29
CA ASP A 424 -36.86 -11.30 -6.01
C ASP A 424 -36.95 -12.63 -6.78
N LYS A 425 -36.50 -12.67 -8.05
CA LYS A 425 -36.27 -13.93 -8.77
C LYS A 425 -35.30 -14.86 -8.01
N PHE A 426 -34.23 -14.32 -7.42
CA PHE A 426 -33.29 -15.11 -6.63
C PHE A 426 -33.91 -15.67 -5.34
N LYS A 427 -34.68 -14.87 -4.58
CA LYS A 427 -35.41 -15.33 -3.38
C LYS A 427 -36.39 -16.47 -3.72
N ALA A 428 -37.08 -16.37 -4.85
CA ALA A 428 -38.02 -17.39 -5.32
C ALA A 428 -37.32 -18.65 -5.83
N SER A 429 -36.09 -18.55 -6.35
CA SER A 429 -35.33 -19.68 -6.91
C SER A 429 -35.04 -20.79 -5.90
N GLN A 430 -34.85 -22.03 -6.38
CA GLN A 430 -34.44 -23.16 -5.55
C GLN A 430 -33.15 -22.87 -4.78
N SER A 431 -32.21 -22.11 -5.35
CA SER A 431 -30.96 -21.70 -4.70
C SER A 431 -31.21 -20.77 -3.50
N GLY A 432 -32.12 -19.80 -3.64
CA GLY A 432 -32.52 -18.90 -2.55
C GLY A 432 -33.26 -19.64 -1.44
N GLN A 433 -34.19 -20.53 -1.80
CA GLN A 433 -34.91 -21.38 -0.84
C GLN A 433 -33.97 -22.33 -0.08
N ASN A 434 -33.03 -22.98 -0.79
CA ASN A 434 -32.02 -23.84 -0.17
C ASN A 434 -31.12 -23.07 0.81
N LEU A 435 -30.69 -21.86 0.44
CA LEU A 435 -29.91 -20.97 1.30
C LEU A 435 -30.69 -20.59 2.57
N ALA A 436 -31.97 -20.21 2.44
CA ALA A 436 -32.83 -19.91 3.59
C ALA A 436 -33.04 -21.13 4.52
N ALA A 437 -33.25 -22.31 3.94
CA ALA A 437 -33.43 -23.58 4.67
C ALA A 437 -32.14 -24.15 5.30
N GLU A 438 -30.97 -23.67 4.88
CA GLU A 438 -29.70 -23.93 5.55
C GLU A 438 -29.42 -22.90 6.65
N LEU A 439 -29.67 -21.62 6.40
CA LEU A 439 -29.50 -20.53 7.37
C LEU A 439 -30.44 -20.62 8.57
N SER A 440 -31.60 -21.26 8.44
CA SER A 440 -32.53 -21.50 9.55
C SER A 440 -32.00 -22.52 10.57
N LYS A 441 -31.07 -23.39 10.17
CA LYS A 441 -30.43 -24.37 11.06
C LYS A 441 -29.29 -23.69 11.82
N PRO A 442 -29.21 -23.80 13.17
CA PRO A 442 -28.08 -23.26 13.92
C PRO A 442 -26.76 -23.95 13.54
N TYR A 443 -25.63 -23.34 13.93
CA TYR A 443 -24.34 -24.01 13.80
C TYR A 443 -24.25 -25.19 14.77
N ASP A 444 -23.59 -26.28 14.36
CA ASP A 444 -23.41 -27.48 15.17
C ASP A 444 -22.07 -27.39 15.91
N GLU A 445 -22.13 -26.98 17.19
CA GLU A 445 -20.95 -26.80 18.05
C GLU A 445 -20.08 -28.06 18.16
N SER A 446 -20.64 -29.27 17.98
CA SER A 446 -19.87 -30.52 18.00
C SER A 446 -18.84 -30.63 16.86
N LYS A 447 -19.01 -29.84 15.80
CA LYS A 447 -18.06 -29.71 14.68
C LYS A 447 -17.01 -28.62 14.93
N GLY A 448 -17.20 -27.76 15.92
CA GLY A 448 -16.30 -26.64 16.24
C GLY A 448 -15.08 -27.06 17.05
N HIS A 449 -13.88 -26.93 16.48
CA HIS A 449 -12.64 -27.07 17.26
C HIS A 449 -12.42 -25.78 18.06
N LYS A 450 -12.25 -25.87 19.39
CA LYS A 450 -12.07 -24.70 20.29
C LYS A 450 -10.98 -23.70 19.84
N ASN A 451 -9.96 -24.17 19.15
CA ASN A 451 -8.79 -23.41 18.70
C ASN A 451 -9.00 -22.81 17.29
N ALA A 452 -10.23 -22.83 16.75
CA ALA A 452 -10.57 -22.23 15.46
C ALA A 452 -10.58 -20.70 15.50
N LEU A 453 -11.06 -20.11 16.60
CA LEU A 453 -11.15 -18.66 16.81
C LEU A 453 -9.97 -18.16 17.65
N SER A 454 -9.55 -16.91 17.44
CA SER A 454 -8.54 -16.24 18.27
C SER A 454 -9.22 -15.37 19.33
N PHE A 455 -8.92 -15.64 20.60
CA PHE A 455 -9.41 -14.85 21.74
C PHE A 455 -8.31 -13.92 22.32
N SER A 456 -7.05 -14.10 21.90
CA SER A 456 -5.93 -13.25 22.29
C SER A 456 -5.69 -12.14 21.25
N ILE A 457 -5.48 -10.91 21.72
CA ILE A 457 -5.27 -9.75 20.85
C ILE A 457 -3.84 -9.71 20.28
N TYR A 458 -2.84 -10.14 21.06
CA TYR A 458 -1.43 -10.14 20.68
C TYR A 458 -0.80 -11.51 20.95
N SER A 459 0.02 -11.97 19.99
CA SER A 459 0.69 -13.28 20.03
C SER A 459 2.05 -13.28 20.74
N LEU A 460 2.56 -12.11 21.15
CA LEU A 460 3.86 -11.92 21.79
C LEU A 460 3.71 -11.35 23.21
N SER A 461 4.73 -11.58 24.04
CA SER A 461 4.83 -10.90 25.34
C SER A 461 4.99 -9.39 25.18
N LYS A 462 4.60 -8.61 26.21
CA LYS A 462 4.76 -7.15 26.20
C LYS A 462 6.21 -6.69 26.01
N TRP A 463 7.18 -7.48 26.48
CA TRP A 463 8.60 -7.18 26.30
C TRP A 463 9.08 -7.52 24.89
N ASP A 464 8.61 -8.61 24.29
CA ASP A 464 8.97 -8.99 22.91
C ASP A 464 8.36 -8.06 21.86
N LEU A 465 7.12 -7.60 22.08
CA LEU A 465 6.50 -6.52 21.30
C LEU A 465 7.41 -5.27 21.28
N LEU A 466 7.86 -4.83 22.47
CA LEU A 466 8.72 -3.65 22.61
C LEU A 466 10.10 -3.87 21.95
N LYS A 467 10.73 -5.03 22.18
CA LYS A 467 12.02 -5.41 21.60
C LYS A 467 11.97 -5.44 20.07
N ALA A 468 10.94 -6.03 19.48
CA ALA A 468 10.76 -6.10 18.04
C ALA A 468 10.49 -4.73 17.40
N CYS A 469 9.64 -3.89 18.03
CA CYS A 469 9.45 -2.51 17.58
C CYS A 469 10.73 -1.67 17.69
N PHE A 470 11.52 -1.85 18.74
CA PHE A 470 12.81 -1.15 18.94
C PHE A 470 13.86 -1.56 17.90
N ALA A 471 13.97 -2.87 17.61
CA ALA A 471 14.85 -3.37 16.55
C ALA A 471 14.48 -2.81 15.17
N ARG A 472 13.19 -2.74 14.83
CA ARG A 472 12.72 -2.11 13.58
C ARG A 472 13.07 -0.63 13.54
N GLU A 473 12.76 0.14 14.58
CA GLU A 473 12.99 1.59 14.54
C GLU A 473 14.49 1.93 14.46
N LEU A 474 15.35 1.17 15.15
CA LEU A 474 16.80 1.28 15.01
C LEU A 474 17.29 0.98 13.58
N LEU A 475 16.72 -0.03 12.92
CA LEU A 475 17.02 -0.37 11.52
C LEU A 475 16.57 0.74 10.55
N LEU A 476 15.37 1.28 10.73
CA LEU A 476 14.85 2.40 9.93
C LEU A 476 15.66 3.68 10.13
N MET A 477 16.14 3.93 11.36
CA MET A 477 17.06 5.02 11.68
C MET A 477 18.43 4.81 11.02
N LYS A 478 18.97 3.59 11.02
CA LYS A 478 20.24 3.25 10.35
C LYS A 478 20.15 3.41 8.83
N ARG A 479 19.04 3.00 8.19
CA ARG A 479 18.84 3.18 6.74
C ARG A 479 18.63 4.64 6.35
N ASN A 480 17.98 5.44 7.20
CA ASN A 480 17.84 6.89 7.02
C ASN A 480 18.99 7.71 7.64
N ALA A 481 20.15 7.10 7.95
CA ALA A 481 21.26 7.76 8.67
C ALA A 481 21.74 9.06 7.98
N PHE A 482 21.72 9.11 6.65
CA PHE A 482 22.04 10.30 5.85
C PHE A 482 21.27 11.56 6.29
N ILE A 483 20.00 11.43 6.67
CA ILE A 483 19.17 12.58 7.06
C ILE A 483 19.62 13.13 8.42
N TYR A 484 19.97 12.25 9.36
CA TYR A 484 20.51 12.68 10.67
C TYR A 484 21.91 13.28 10.53
N ILE A 485 22.80 12.64 9.77
CA ILE A 485 24.16 13.13 9.54
C ILE A 485 24.14 14.52 8.88
N SER A 486 23.35 14.70 7.82
CA SER A 486 23.22 16.00 7.16
C SER A 486 22.57 17.08 8.05
N LYS A 487 21.65 16.70 8.96
CA LYS A 487 21.07 17.62 9.96
C LYS A 487 22.09 18.04 11.03
N SER A 488 22.85 17.10 11.58
CA SER A 488 23.89 17.43 12.56
C SER A 488 25.01 18.29 11.94
N ILE A 489 25.36 18.07 10.67
CA ILE A 489 26.28 18.95 9.91
C ILE A 489 25.66 20.34 9.69
N GLN A 490 24.39 20.43 9.28
CA GLN A 490 23.68 21.71 9.12
C GLN A 490 23.66 22.52 10.42
N LEU A 491 23.38 21.86 11.55
CA LEU A 491 23.37 22.50 12.87
C LEU A 491 24.78 22.97 13.29
N GLY A 492 25.82 22.18 13.01
CA GLY A 492 27.21 22.55 13.26
C GLY A 492 27.65 23.79 12.47
N LEU A 493 27.32 23.86 11.17
CA LEU A 493 27.57 25.05 10.34
C LEU A 493 26.84 26.28 10.89
N LEU A 494 25.59 26.13 11.32
CA LEU A 494 24.81 27.21 11.89
C LEU A 494 25.35 27.68 13.26
N ALA A 495 25.90 26.77 14.06
CA ALA A 495 26.60 27.10 15.31
C ALA A 495 27.86 27.93 15.03
N VAL A 496 28.65 27.60 13.99
CA VAL A 496 29.81 28.40 13.57
C VAL A 496 29.38 29.80 13.13
N ILE A 497 28.37 29.91 12.25
CA ILE A 497 27.84 31.21 11.79
C ILE A 497 27.41 32.06 13.00
N THR A 498 26.63 31.48 13.91
CA THR A 498 26.18 32.15 15.15
C THR A 498 27.36 32.62 16.00
N GLY A 499 28.39 31.78 16.18
CA GLY A 499 29.61 32.12 16.92
C GLY A 499 30.43 33.24 16.27
N THR A 500 30.40 33.38 14.94
CA THR A 500 31.06 34.51 14.24
C THR A 500 30.29 35.83 14.34
N VAL A 501 28.96 35.79 14.48
CA VAL A 501 28.13 37.00 14.68
C VAL A 501 28.36 37.58 16.08
N PHE A 502 28.33 36.73 17.11
CA PHE A 502 28.51 37.12 18.51
C PHE A 502 29.96 36.91 19.01
N LEU A 503 30.96 37.17 18.14
CA LEU A 503 32.35 36.82 18.38
C LEU A 503 32.93 37.45 19.66
N ARG A 504 33.47 36.62 20.56
CA ARG A 504 34.01 36.99 21.88
C ARG A 504 34.90 38.23 21.92
N THR A 505 35.71 38.47 20.89
CA THR A 505 36.62 39.63 20.82
C THR A 505 35.90 40.98 20.71
N ARG A 506 34.58 40.99 20.50
CA ARG A 506 33.72 42.18 20.44
C ARG A 506 32.69 42.24 21.58
N MET A 507 32.78 41.37 22.59
CA MET A 507 31.73 41.16 23.60
C MET A 507 32.22 41.49 25.02
N GLY A 508 32.07 42.75 25.43
CA GLY A 508 32.42 43.24 26.78
C GLY A 508 31.46 42.80 27.89
N VAL A 509 31.65 43.31 29.12
CA VAL A 509 30.83 42.99 30.31
C VAL A 509 29.99 44.21 30.72
N ASP A 510 29.20 44.70 29.77
CA ASP A 510 28.42 45.94 29.87
C ASP A 510 26.92 45.67 29.64
N ARG A 511 26.04 46.61 30.00
CA ARG A 511 24.58 46.46 29.78
C ARG A 511 24.20 46.28 28.30
N ILE A 512 24.99 46.82 27.36
CA ILE A 512 24.78 46.63 25.92
C ILE A 512 25.17 45.20 25.51
N HIS A 513 26.40 44.77 25.83
CA HIS A 513 26.89 43.43 25.52
C HIS A 513 26.10 42.33 26.23
N ALA A 514 25.57 42.58 27.43
CA ALA A 514 24.65 41.69 28.13
C ALA A 514 23.39 41.38 27.31
N ASN A 515 22.80 42.37 26.64
CA ASN A 515 21.64 42.13 25.76
C ASN A 515 22.01 41.25 24.56
N TYR A 516 23.26 41.34 24.06
CA TYR A 516 23.76 40.44 23.01
C TYR A 516 24.01 39.01 23.54
N TYR A 517 24.57 38.84 24.74
CA TYR A 517 24.66 37.52 25.38
C TYR A 517 23.26 36.91 25.61
N MET A 518 22.31 37.68 26.14
CA MET A 518 20.91 37.26 26.32
C MET A 518 20.26 36.85 24.99
N GLY A 519 20.40 37.68 23.95
CA GLY A 519 19.89 37.40 22.61
C GLY A 519 20.52 36.16 21.96
N SER A 520 21.81 35.91 22.16
CA SER A 520 22.48 34.72 21.65
C SER A 520 22.01 33.42 22.34
N LEU A 521 21.73 33.47 23.66
CA LEU A 521 21.13 32.36 24.39
C LEU A 521 19.69 32.08 23.91
N PHE A 522 18.88 33.12 23.74
CA PHE A 522 17.53 32.96 23.17
C PHE A 522 17.56 32.43 21.72
N TYR A 523 18.48 32.90 20.90
CA TYR A 523 18.64 32.43 19.52
C TYR A 523 19.05 30.95 19.46
N ALA A 524 19.90 30.48 20.37
CA ALA A 524 20.21 29.05 20.51
C ALA A 524 18.97 28.21 20.85
N LEU A 525 18.11 28.68 21.78
CA LEU A 525 16.83 28.02 22.09
C LEU A 525 15.91 27.98 20.86
N LEU A 526 15.78 29.10 20.14
CA LEU A 526 14.93 29.22 18.95
C LEU A 526 15.38 28.28 17.83
N LEU A 527 16.69 28.16 17.58
CA LEU A 527 17.21 27.27 16.54
C LEU A 527 17.03 25.79 16.87
N LEU A 528 17.26 25.38 18.14
CA LEU A 528 16.96 24.02 18.58
C LEU A 528 15.45 23.74 18.52
N MET A 529 14.59 24.74 18.74
CA MET A 529 13.15 24.61 18.50
C MET A 529 12.82 24.40 17.01
N VAL A 530 13.45 25.15 16.09
CA VAL A 530 13.23 25.00 14.64
C VAL A 530 13.72 23.65 14.12
N ASN A 531 14.79 23.08 14.71
CA ASN A 531 15.29 21.74 14.36
C ASN A 531 14.29 20.60 14.65
N GLY A 532 13.19 20.87 15.37
CA GLY A 532 12.10 19.90 15.58
C GLY A 532 11.14 19.72 14.39
N PHE A 533 11.04 20.67 13.47
CA PHE A 533 10.08 20.60 12.34
C PHE A 533 10.27 19.40 11.39
N PRO A 534 11.49 18.91 11.07
CA PRO A 534 11.66 17.69 10.29
C PRO A 534 11.02 16.44 10.93
N GLU A 535 10.98 16.36 12.25
CA GLU A 535 10.42 15.22 12.99
C GLU A 535 8.90 15.12 12.81
N LEU A 536 8.20 16.25 12.71
CA LEU A 536 6.77 16.34 12.37
C LEU A 536 6.49 15.65 11.03
N ALA A 537 7.26 15.98 10.00
CA ALA A 537 7.10 15.43 8.65
C ALA A 537 7.42 13.92 8.60
N MET A 538 8.52 13.50 9.24
CA MET A 538 8.88 12.07 9.33
C MET A 538 7.82 11.25 10.09
N ALA A 539 7.25 11.81 11.16
CA ALA A 539 6.20 11.15 11.92
C ALA A 539 4.92 10.98 11.08
N ILE A 540 4.45 12.05 10.42
CA ILE A 540 3.25 12.03 9.56
C ILE A 540 3.36 10.97 8.46
N ASN A 541 4.48 10.92 7.74
CA ASN A 541 4.66 9.97 6.63
C ASN A 541 4.63 8.50 7.05
N ARG A 542 4.89 8.19 8.33
CA ARG A 542 4.84 6.82 8.88
C ARG A 542 3.46 6.43 9.44
N LEU A 543 2.57 7.39 9.68
CA LEU A 543 1.24 7.13 10.27
C LEU A 543 0.38 6.12 9.48
N PRO A 544 0.32 6.12 8.13
CA PRO A 544 -0.55 5.19 7.40
C PRO A 544 -0.22 3.72 7.65
N VAL A 545 1.08 3.37 7.63
CA VAL A 545 1.55 1.99 7.88
C VAL A 545 1.42 1.64 9.37
N PHE A 546 1.68 2.60 10.27
CA PHE A 546 1.40 2.41 11.70
C PHE A 546 -0.06 2.07 11.96
N TYR A 547 -1.01 2.81 11.37
CA TYR A 547 -2.44 2.58 11.60
C TYR A 547 -2.92 1.26 10.99
N LYS A 548 -2.46 0.88 9.79
CA LYS A 548 -2.68 -0.47 9.23
C LYS A 548 -2.27 -1.55 10.26
N GLN A 549 -0.99 -1.56 10.65
CA GLN A 549 -0.46 -2.59 11.54
C GLN A 549 -1.05 -2.55 12.97
N ARG A 550 -1.50 -1.39 13.44
CA ARG A 550 -2.25 -1.26 14.70
C ARG A 550 -3.64 -1.89 14.59
N ASP A 551 -4.34 -1.64 13.49
CA ASP A 551 -5.71 -2.11 13.26
C ASP A 551 -5.74 -3.61 12.83
N ASP A 552 -4.61 -4.15 12.35
CA ASP A 552 -4.29 -5.59 12.24
C ASP A 552 -3.87 -6.24 13.59
N TYR A 553 -3.86 -5.47 14.69
CA TYR A 553 -3.33 -5.83 16.01
C TYR A 553 -1.93 -6.47 15.97
N PHE A 554 -1.02 -6.00 15.13
CA PHE A 554 0.38 -6.41 15.24
C PHE A 554 0.93 -5.92 16.58
N TYR A 555 0.81 -4.61 16.86
CA TYR A 555 1.28 -4.02 18.11
C TYR A 555 0.42 -2.80 18.56
N PRO A 556 0.34 -2.53 19.87
CA PRO A 556 -0.36 -1.36 20.41
C PRO A 556 0.45 -0.06 20.22
N ALA A 557 -0.23 1.08 20.28
CA ALA A 557 0.38 2.41 20.07
C ALA A 557 1.59 2.71 20.98
N TRP A 558 1.58 2.26 22.25
CA TRP A 558 2.69 2.47 23.18
C TRP A 558 3.98 1.74 22.76
N ALA A 559 3.86 0.57 22.12
CA ALA A 559 5.01 -0.22 21.67
C ALA A 559 5.75 0.43 20.49
N TYR A 560 5.07 1.30 19.74
CA TYR A 560 5.68 2.16 18.72
C TYR A 560 6.17 3.50 19.30
N ALA A 561 5.40 4.12 20.21
CA ALA A 561 5.72 5.42 20.79
C ALA A 561 7.01 5.40 21.65
N ILE A 562 7.21 4.36 22.46
CA ILE A 562 8.36 4.28 23.38
C ILE A 562 9.71 4.20 22.62
N PRO A 563 9.93 3.30 21.65
CA PRO A 563 11.16 3.30 20.85
C PRO A 563 11.38 4.59 20.06
N SER A 564 10.30 5.15 19.49
CA SER A 564 10.34 6.41 18.72
C SER A 564 10.86 7.60 19.55
N PHE A 565 10.67 7.57 20.87
CA PHE A 565 11.26 8.55 21.79
C PHE A 565 12.69 8.18 22.17
N ILE A 566 12.91 6.96 22.70
CA ILE A 566 14.19 6.57 23.31
C ILE A 566 15.35 6.63 22.30
N LEU A 567 15.15 6.17 21.06
CA LEU A 567 16.19 6.16 20.03
C LEU A 567 16.61 7.56 19.56
N LYS A 568 15.84 8.60 19.89
CA LYS A 568 16.12 9.99 19.53
C LYS A 568 16.88 10.75 20.62
N ILE A 569 16.97 10.20 21.84
CA ILE A 569 17.74 10.78 22.95
C ILE A 569 19.25 10.89 22.59
N PRO A 570 19.92 9.84 22.05
CA PRO A 570 21.34 9.96 21.66
C PRO A 570 21.58 10.97 20.54
N VAL A 571 20.66 11.08 19.57
CA VAL A 571 20.75 12.06 18.47
C VAL A 571 20.66 13.49 19.04
N SER A 572 19.64 13.74 19.88
CA SER A 572 19.45 15.02 20.56
C SER A 572 20.68 15.42 21.38
N LEU A 573 21.31 14.47 22.07
CA LEU A 573 22.53 14.68 22.85
C LEU A 573 23.73 15.04 21.97
N VAL A 574 23.98 14.31 20.87
CA VAL A 574 25.07 14.61 19.93
C VAL A 574 24.91 15.99 19.31
N GLU A 575 23.69 16.34 18.88
CA GLU A 575 23.40 17.65 18.28
C GLU A 575 23.56 18.81 19.29
N SER A 576 23.17 18.60 20.54
CA SER A 576 23.36 19.58 21.62
C SER A 576 24.82 19.72 22.04
N ILE A 577 25.60 18.63 22.05
CA ILE A 577 27.05 18.66 22.28
C ILE A 577 27.74 19.44 21.15
N ALA A 578 27.41 19.16 19.89
CA ALA A 578 27.97 19.86 18.73
C ALA A 578 27.67 21.36 18.79
N TRP A 579 26.40 21.74 18.99
CA TRP A 579 26.00 23.13 19.12
C TRP A 579 26.72 23.84 20.28
N THR A 580 26.73 23.24 21.48
CA THR A 580 27.28 23.90 22.68
C THR A 580 28.80 24.02 22.59
N THR A 581 29.51 22.97 22.16
CA THR A 581 30.98 22.99 22.06
C THR A 581 31.48 24.03 21.08
N ILE A 582 30.79 24.21 19.95
CA ILE A 582 31.13 25.23 18.94
C ILE A 582 30.76 26.63 19.43
N SER A 583 29.52 26.84 19.86
CA SER A 583 29.04 28.20 20.19
C SER A 583 29.67 28.77 21.47
N TYR A 584 29.90 27.95 22.50
CA TYR A 584 30.17 28.44 23.85
C TYR A 584 31.47 29.26 23.97
N TYR A 585 32.56 28.71 23.42
CA TYR A 585 33.89 29.33 23.48
C TYR A 585 34.08 30.43 22.42
N LEU A 586 33.38 30.34 21.28
CA LEU A 586 33.38 31.38 20.23
C LEU A 586 32.64 32.65 20.68
N ILE A 587 31.53 32.50 21.40
CA ILE A 587 30.73 33.62 21.91
C ILE A 587 31.34 34.20 23.19
N GLY A 588 31.94 33.36 24.04
CA GLY A 588 32.60 33.81 25.26
C GLY A 588 31.71 33.90 26.49
N TYR A 589 30.79 32.95 26.65
CA TYR A 589 30.10 32.71 27.93
C TYR A 589 31.11 32.43 29.06
N THR A 590 30.64 32.43 30.31
CA THR A 590 31.49 32.29 31.50
C THR A 590 32.32 30.99 31.43
N PRO A 591 33.67 31.02 31.50
CA PRO A 591 34.52 29.85 31.21
C PRO A 591 34.54 28.76 32.30
N GLU A 592 33.52 28.67 33.15
CA GLU A 592 33.38 27.66 34.20
C GLU A 592 32.85 26.33 33.62
N ALA A 593 33.57 25.23 33.81
CA ALA A 593 33.17 23.91 33.30
C ALA A 593 31.80 23.45 33.84
N SER A 594 31.46 23.81 35.08
CA SER A 594 30.12 23.60 35.66
C SER A 594 29.02 24.27 34.83
N ARG A 595 29.20 25.54 34.47
CA ARG A 595 28.25 26.33 33.67
C ARG A 595 28.15 25.85 32.24
N PHE A 596 29.24 25.30 31.67
CA PHE A 596 29.21 24.62 30.37
C PHE A 596 28.29 23.40 30.40
N PHE A 597 28.47 22.50 31.38
CA PHE A 597 27.60 21.32 31.52
C PHE A 597 26.15 21.67 31.85
N CYS A 598 25.91 22.73 32.64
CA CYS A 598 24.55 23.23 32.89
C CYS A 598 23.89 23.76 31.60
N GLN A 599 24.59 24.57 30.81
CA GLN A 599 24.09 25.08 29.53
C GLN A 599 23.82 23.93 28.54
N LEU A 600 24.74 22.97 28.42
CA LEU A 600 24.58 21.77 27.60
C LEU A 600 23.33 20.97 28.02
N LEU A 601 23.11 20.77 29.32
CA LEU A 601 21.97 20.02 29.84
C LEU A 601 20.64 20.71 29.51
N VAL A 602 20.54 22.03 29.66
CA VAL A 602 19.31 22.78 29.32
C VAL A 602 19.05 22.74 27.81
N LEU A 603 20.08 22.91 26.97
CA LEU A 603 19.97 22.85 25.51
C LEU A 603 19.56 21.45 25.02
N PHE A 604 20.12 20.39 25.62
CA PHE A 604 19.71 19.01 25.36
C PHE A 604 18.25 18.73 25.76
N LEU A 605 17.80 19.23 26.91
CA LEU A 605 16.43 19.02 27.36
C LEU A 605 15.41 19.79 26.52
N ILE A 606 15.64 21.07 26.18
CA ILE A 606 14.70 21.82 25.32
C ILE A 606 14.61 21.24 23.91
N HIS A 607 15.71 20.74 23.34
CA HIS A 607 15.71 20.05 22.05
C HIS A 607 14.90 18.74 22.12
N THR A 608 15.09 17.98 23.20
CA THR A 608 14.34 16.73 23.44
C THR A 608 12.83 16.98 23.64
N VAL A 609 12.45 18.02 24.41
CA VAL A 609 11.05 18.48 24.55
C VAL A 609 10.47 18.84 23.18
N THR A 610 11.20 19.63 22.40
CA THR A 610 10.78 20.10 21.07
C THR A 610 10.48 18.94 20.13
N LEU A 611 11.40 17.97 20.04
CA LEU A 611 11.22 16.78 19.21
C LEU A 611 9.97 15.99 19.63
N SER A 612 9.70 15.84 20.92
CA SER A 612 8.49 15.18 21.42
C SER A 612 7.22 16.01 21.21
N MET A 613 7.28 17.35 21.28
CA MET A 613 6.18 18.26 20.95
C MET A 613 5.73 18.08 19.48
N PHE A 614 6.68 18.08 18.53
CA PHE A 614 6.34 17.91 17.11
C PHE A 614 5.82 16.51 16.76
N ARG A 615 6.32 15.44 17.42
CA ARG A 615 5.69 14.11 17.33
C ARG A 615 4.25 14.11 17.86
N CYS A 616 4.02 14.74 19.01
CA CYS A 616 2.69 14.87 19.59
C CYS A 616 1.74 15.55 18.59
N VAL A 617 2.12 16.72 18.04
CA VAL A 617 1.36 17.43 16.99
C VAL A 617 1.08 16.53 15.78
N ALA A 618 2.07 15.77 15.28
CA ALA A 618 1.88 14.83 14.15
C ALA A 618 0.73 13.83 14.39
N SER A 619 0.58 13.30 15.62
CA SER A 619 -0.48 12.32 15.92
C SER A 619 -1.89 12.91 15.93
N TYR A 620 -2.05 14.21 16.22
CA TYR A 620 -3.34 14.90 16.16
C TYR A 620 -3.63 15.50 14.78
N CYS A 621 -2.59 16.00 14.11
CA CYS A 621 -2.60 16.71 12.83
C CYS A 621 -1.98 15.84 11.73
N GLN A 622 -2.66 14.74 11.41
CA GLN A 622 -2.12 13.57 10.72
C GLN A 622 -1.88 13.73 9.20
N THR A 623 -2.04 14.93 8.64
CA THR A 623 -1.78 15.23 7.23
C THR A 623 -0.72 16.33 7.12
N MET A 624 0.12 16.30 6.09
CA MET A 624 1.27 17.22 6.00
C MET A 624 0.88 18.71 6.09
N VAL A 625 -0.27 19.09 5.50
CA VAL A 625 -0.80 20.47 5.57
C VAL A 625 -1.27 20.82 6.99
N ALA A 626 -2.13 20.00 7.59
CA ALA A 626 -2.65 20.25 8.94
C ALA A 626 -1.54 20.21 10.00
N GLY A 627 -0.57 19.30 9.82
CA GLY A 627 0.63 19.19 10.64
C GLY A 627 1.48 20.44 10.56
N SER A 628 1.79 20.93 9.34
CA SER A 628 2.60 22.14 9.15
C SER A 628 1.95 23.38 9.77
N VAL A 629 0.64 23.56 9.60
CA VAL A 629 -0.11 24.66 10.22
C VAL A 629 -0.14 24.51 11.75
N GLY A 630 -0.48 23.34 12.27
CA GLY A 630 -0.54 23.08 13.71
C GLY A 630 0.82 23.21 14.41
N GLY A 631 1.89 22.72 13.78
CA GLY A 631 3.27 22.84 14.26
C GLY A 631 3.76 24.29 14.26
N THR A 632 3.43 25.06 13.22
CA THR A 632 3.75 26.50 13.16
C THR A 632 3.01 27.28 14.24
N MET A 633 1.73 26.96 14.46
CA MET A 633 0.92 27.58 15.52
C MET A 633 1.44 27.23 16.93
N ALA A 634 1.82 25.97 17.17
CA ALA A 634 2.41 25.53 18.43
C ALA A 634 3.78 26.19 18.69
N PHE A 635 4.62 26.31 17.67
CA PHE A 635 5.89 27.03 17.72
C PHE A 635 5.69 28.52 18.05
N LEU A 636 4.77 29.20 17.34
CA LEU A 636 4.43 30.61 17.59
C LEU A 636 3.92 30.84 19.02
N ALA A 637 3.01 30.00 19.52
CA ALA A 637 2.51 30.08 20.89
C ALA A 637 3.62 29.87 21.93
N THR A 638 4.53 28.92 21.69
CA THR A 638 5.66 28.63 22.58
C THR A 638 6.64 29.81 22.63
N LEU A 639 6.92 30.46 21.49
CA LEU A 639 7.72 31.69 21.40
C LEU A 639 7.06 32.87 22.15
N LEU A 640 5.76 33.11 21.91
CA LEU A 640 5.00 34.22 22.49
C LEU A 640 5.05 34.21 24.03
N PHE A 641 4.99 33.01 24.63
CA PHE A 641 4.98 32.83 26.07
C PHE A 641 6.37 32.60 26.71
N GLY A 642 7.45 32.53 25.93
CA GLY A 642 8.79 32.18 26.45
C GLY A 642 9.37 33.17 27.47
N GLY A 643 9.11 34.47 27.31
CA GLY A 643 9.65 35.53 28.18
C GLY A 643 10.46 36.57 27.41
N PHE A 644 11.37 36.15 26.53
CA PHE A 644 12.24 37.08 25.80
C PHE A 644 11.49 38.12 24.94
N ILE A 645 10.48 37.69 24.19
CA ILE A 645 9.76 38.56 23.24
C ILE A 645 8.76 39.47 23.96
N ILE A 646 8.08 38.94 24.98
CA ILE A 646 7.15 39.67 25.85
C ILE A 646 7.52 39.33 27.29
N PRO A 647 8.21 40.23 28.02
CA PRO A 647 8.60 39.96 29.39
C PRO A 647 7.39 39.75 30.30
N ARG A 648 7.50 38.79 31.22
CA ARG A 648 6.42 38.32 32.11
C ARG A 648 5.77 39.44 32.94
N SER A 649 6.51 40.52 33.20
CA SER A 649 6.06 41.74 33.86
C SER A 649 4.96 42.47 33.08
N PHE A 650 5.08 42.56 31.75
CA PHE A 650 4.16 43.28 30.85
C PHE A 650 2.94 42.46 30.42
N MET A 651 2.96 41.13 30.58
CA MET A 651 1.79 40.29 30.28
C MET A 651 0.59 40.68 31.17
N PRO A 652 -0.66 40.77 30.65
CA PRO A 652 -1.86 40.96 31.46
C PRO A 652 -2.05 39.84 32.50
N ASN A 653 -2.63 40.15 33.67
CA ASN A 653 -2.78 39.17 34.76
C ASN A 653 -3.54 37.89 34.36
N TRP A 654 -4.52 37.98 33.46
CA TRP A 654 -5.27 36.83 32.92
C TRP A 654 -4.45 35.97 31.94
N LEU A 655 -3.30 36.45 31.48
CA LEU A 655 -2.41 35.79 30.51
C LEU A 655 -1.10 35.29 31.15
N LYS A 656 -0.69 35.83 32.32
CA LYS A 656 0.55 35.49 33.04
C LYS A 656 0.74 33.99 33.37
N TRP A 657 -0.29 33.17 33.30
CA TRP A 657 -0.18 31.71 33.48
C TRP A 657 0.38 31.01 32.23
N GLY A 658 0.18 31.56 31.02
CA GLY A 658 0.66 31.00 29.75
C GLY A 658 2.19 30.90 29.70
N PHE A 659 2.89 31.82 30.39
CA PHE A 659 4.34 31.77 30.62
C PHE A 659 4.81 30.43 31.21
N TRP A 660 4.02 29.81 32.10
CA TRP A 660 4.33 28.51 32.71
C TRP A 660 3.90 27.31 31.86
N LEU A 661 3.11 27.52 30.79
CA LEU A 661 2.75 26.47 29.83
C LEU A 661 3.84 26.27 28.78
N SER A 662 4.67 27.29 28.52
CA SER A 662 5.75 27.22 27.54
C SER A 662 7.00 26.54 28.11
N PRO A 663 7.51 25.45 27.50
CA PRO A 663 8.80 24.88 27.90
C PRO A 663 9.97 25.81 27.61
N LEU A 664 9.82 26.75 26.67
CA LEU A 664 10.86 27.72 26.32
C LEU A 664 11.23 28.62 27.50
N SER A 665 10.25 29.00 28.33
CA SER A 665 10.46 29.82 29.53
C SER A 665 11.38 29.17 30.55
N TYR A 666 11.27 27.86 30.74
CA TYR A 666 12.15 27.10 31.62
C TYR A 666 13.55 26.96 31.02
N GLY A 667 13.66 26.83 29.70
CA GLY A 667 14.94 26.92 28.99
C GLY A 667 15.60 28.29 29.16
N GLU A 668 14.84 29.37 29.02
CA GLU A 668 15.31 30.75 29.15
C GLU A 668 15.75 31.05 30.58
N ILE A 669 14.93 30.79 31.60
CA ILE A 669 15.34 30.96 33.01
C ILE A 669 16.59 30.12 33.34
N GLY A 670 16.65 28.88 32.84
CA GLY A 670 17.79 27.98 33.05
C GLY A 670 19.10 28.53 32.47
N LEU A 671 19.10 28.96 31.20
CA LEU A 671 20.30 29.49 30.53
C LEU A 671 20.72 30.86 31.07
N THR A 672 19.75 31.75 31.25
CA THR A 672 20.02 33.15 31.60
C THR A 672 20.43 33.28 33.07
N GLY A 673 19.84 32.49 33.97
CA GLY A 673 20.33 32.33 35.33
C GLY A 673 21.73 31.69 35.39
N ASN A 674 22.02 30.68 34.56
CA ASN A 674 23.33 30.04 34.50
C ASN A 674 24.45 31.01 34.07
N GLU A 675 24.18 31.95 33.17
CA GLU A 675 25.17 32.94 32.72
C GLU A 675 25.20 34.21 33.60
N PHE A 676 24.05 34.88 33.85
CA PHE A 676 24.04 36.17 34.55
C PHE A 676 24.19 36.08 36.08
N LEU A 677 24.16 34.88 36.66
CA LEU A 677 24.57 34.62 38.05
C LEU A 677 26.04 34.13 38.14
N ALA A 678 26.87 34.41 37.12
CA ALA A 678 28.32 34.24 37.19
C ALA A 678 29.00 35.41 37.90
N GLN A 679 30.12 35.13 38.58
CA GLN A 679 30.86 36.13 39.36
C GLN A 679 31.18 37.40 38.54
N ARG A 680 31.54 37.23 37.25
CA ARG A 680 31.82 38.33 36.30
C ARG A 680 30.68 39.36 36.16
N TRP A 681 29.42 38.97 36.39
CA TRP A 681 28.26 39.87 36.34
C TRP A 681 27.78 40.34 37.72
N LEU A 682 28.36 39.81 38.80
CA LEU A 682 28.00 40.12 40.19
C LEU A 682 28.95 41.14 40.84
N GLU A 683 30.21 41.20 40.37
CA GLU A 683 31.22 42.17 40.82
C GLU A 683 30.86 43.61 40.38
N ILE A 684 30.36 43.78 39.15
CA ILE A 684 29.92 45.07 38.62
C ILE A 684 28.54 45.42 39.23
N LYS A 685 28.45 46.54 39.94
CA LYS A 685 27.20 47.03 40.56
C LYS A 685 26.76 48.35 39.94
N ILE A 686 25.47 48.47 39.61
CA ILE A 686 24.84 49.69 39.10
C ILE A 686 23.66 50.05 40.01
N SER A 687 23.68 51.24 40.61
CA SER A 687 22.71 51.67 41.65
C SER A 687 22.62 50.69 42.83
N GLY A 688 23.75 50.16 43.30
CA GLY A 688 23.83 49.22 44.43
C GLY A 688 23.49 47.75 44.10
N VAL A 689 22.75 47.49 43.02
CA VAL A 689 22.39 46.14 42.57
C VAL A 689 23.45 45.60 41.59
N ALA A 690 23.76 44.30 41.68
CA ALA A 690 24.62 43.61 40.72
C ALA A 690 24.07 43.68 39.28
N LEU A 691 24.95 43.91 38.30
CA LEU A 691 24.59 44.08 36.88
C LEU A 691 23.78 42.89 36.36
N GLY A 692 24.30 41.66 36.51
CA GLY A 692 23.62 40.44 36.05
C GLY A 692 22.23 40.28 36.65
N ARG A 693 22.09 40.54 37.95
CA ARG A 693 20.79 40.48 38.62
C ARG A 693 19.83 41.57 38.14
N ARG A 694 20.33 42.78 37.87
CA ARG A 694 19.51 43.87 37.32
C ARG A 694 18.99 43.55 35.92
N ILE A 695 19.80 42.93 35.07
CA ILE A 695 19.39 42.46 33.73
C ILE A 695 18.26 41.42 33.85
N LEU A 696 18.38 40.46 34.77
CA LEU A 696 17.32 39.48 35.05
C LEU A 696 16.05 40.15 35.61
N MET A 697 16.17 41.17 36.47
CA MET A 697 15.02 41.95 36.97
C MET A 697 14.32 42.74 35.85
N ASP A 698 15.08 43.39 34.96
CA ASP A 698 14.55 44.17 33.83
C ASP A 698 13.67 43.30 32.90
N GLN A 699 14.02 42.02 32.72
CA GLN A 699 13.25 41.04 31.93
C GLN A 699 12.22 40.22 32.75
N GLY A 700 12.13 40.42 34.06
CA GLY A 700 11.22 39.65 34.93
C GLY A 700 11.63 38.18 35.15
N LEU A 701 12.93 37.88 34.99
CA LEU A 701 13.57 36.56 35.09
C LEU A 701 14.46 36.39 36.35
N ASP A 702 14.43 37.33 37.30
CA ASP A 702 15.15 37.20 38.59
C ASP A 702 14.51 36.14 39.49
N PHE A 703 14.89 34.88 39.27
CA PHE A 703 14.54 33.74 40.11
C PHE A 703 15.75 33.27 40.94
N SER A 704 15.50 32.55 42.03
CA SER A 704 16.58 32.00 42.86
C SER A 704 17.35 30.90 42.13
N SER A 705 18.62 30.67 42.49
CA SER A 705 19.47 29.65 41.84
C SER A 705 18.91 28.23 41.92
N TYR A 706 18.01 27.94 42.87
CA TYR A 706 17.26 26.68 42.95
C TYR A 706 16.29 26.49 41.78
N PHE A 707 15.79 27.57 41.17
CA PHE A 707 14.86 27.52 40.04
C PHE A 707 15.48 26.91 38.78
N TYR A 708 16.81 26.87 38.68
CA TYR A 708 17.51 26.08 37.65
C TYR A 708 17.07 24.61 37.70
N TRP A 709 17.06 23.98 38.88
CA TRP A 709 16.64 22.58 39.04
C TRP A 709 15.13 22.38 38.84
N ILE A 710 14.32 23.38 39.18
CA ILE A 710 12.89 23.40 38.84
C ILE A 710 12.71 23.40 37.31
N SER A 711 13.53 24.16 36.58
CA SER A 711 13.49 24.21 35.11
C SER A 711 13.91 22.88 34.46
N ILE A 712 14.95 22.23 34.99
CA ILE A 712 15.34 20.86 34.58
C ILE A 712 14.20 19.87 34.79
N GLY A 713 13.56 19.89 35.98
CA GLY A 713 12.41 19.05 36.29
C GLY A 713 11.19 19.33 35.40
N ALA A 714 10.90 20.59 35.12
CA ALA A 714 9.81 21.00 34.22
C ALA A 714 10.04 20.52 32.78
N LEU A 715 11.25 20.66 32.23
CA LEU A 715 11.57 20.20 30.87
C LEU A 715 11.46 18.66 30.76
N LEU A 716 11.88 17.91 31.79
CA LEU A 716 11.63 16.46 31.85
C LEU A 716 10.14 16.14 31.92
N GLY A 717 9.37 16.91 32.69
CA GLY A 717 7.90 16.83 32.76
C GLY A 717 7.21 17.06 31.41
N PHE A 718 7.58 18.12 30.68
CA PHE A 718 7.08 18.39 29.33
C PHE A 718 7.47 17.29 28.34
N THR A 719 8.69 16.75 28.44
CA THR A 719 9.14 15.62 27.61
C THR A 719 8.22 14.41 27.82
N LEU A 720 7.92 14.05 29.07
CA LEU A 720 7.00 12.95 29.39
C LEU A 720 5.58 13.25 28.91
N LEU A 721 5.07 14.47 29.17
CA LEU A 721 3.73 14.91 28.80
C LEU A 721 3.48 14.80 27.29
N PHE A 722 4.39 15.30 26.45
CA PHE A 722 4.24 15.22 25.00
C PHE A 722 4.38 13.79 24.46
N ASN A 723 5.22 12.93 25.05
CA ASN A 723 5.30 11.52 24.67
C ASN A 723 4.06 10.71 25.07
N VAL A 724 3.45 11.01 26.22
CA VAL A 724 2.16 10.43 26.64
C VAL A 724 1.04 10.94 25.73
N GLY A 725 1.01 12.24 25.41
CA GLY A 725 0.10 12.83 24.44
C GLY A 725 0.20 12.19 23.05
N PHE A 726 1.42 11.93 22.58
CA PHE A 726 1.68 11.19 21.34
C PHE A 726 1.09 9.76 21.37
N ALA A 727 1.35 9.01 22.43
CA ALA A 727 0.80 7.65 22.60
C ALA A 727 -0.75 7.65 22.67
N ILE A 728 -1.35 8.64 23.33
CA ILE A 728 -2.81 8.83 23.41
C ILE A 728 -3.38 9.20 22.04
N GLY A 729 -2.78 10.15 21.32
CA GLY A 729 -3.17 10.54 19.97
C GLY A 729 -3.16 9.36 19.00
N LEU A 730 -2.08 8.57 19.02
CA LEU A 730 -1.95 7.32 18.24
C LEU A 730 -2.94 6.22 18.66
N THR A 731 -3.47 6.25 19.88
CA THR A 731 -4.48 5.29 20.36
C THR A 731 -5.90 5.70 19.94
N ILE A 732 -6.24 6.99 20.09
CA ILE A 732 -7.61 7.50 19.90
C ILE A 732 -7.92 7.80 18.42
N LYS A 733 -6.95 8.34 17.66
CA LYS A 733 -7.17 8.73 16.26
C LYS A 733 -7.20 7.51 15.32
N LYS A 734 -7.93 7.63 14.22
CA LYS A 734 -7.99 6.67 13.09
C LYS A 734 -7.23 7.23 11.88
N VAL A 735 -7.06 6.46 10.81
CA VAL A 735 -6.45 6.90 9.54
C VAL A 735 -7.10 8.21 9.03
N PRO A 736 -6.31 9.22 8.63
CA PRO A 736 -6.82 10.46 8.03
C PRO A 736 -7.28 10.24 6.58
N GLY A 737 -8.39 9.52 6.40
CA GLY A 737 -9.04 9.28 5.11
C GLY A 737 -10.56 9.18 5.19
N THR A 738 -11.13 8.87 6.36
CA THR A 738 -12.58 8.77 6.55
C THR A 738 -13.22 10.14 6.78
N SER A 739 -13.25 10.97 5.73
CA SER A 739 -14.24 12.05 5.66
C SER A 739 -15.63 11.45 5.81
N ARG A 740 -16.57 12.19 6.41
CA ARG A 740 -18.00 11.91 6.13
C ARG A 740 -18.23 12.07 4.63
N ALA A 741 -19.09 11.25 4.05
CA ALA A 741 -19.46 11.41 2.65
C ALA A 741 -20.20 12.74 2.50
N ILE A 742 -19.59 13.69 1.79
CA ILE A 742 -20.22 14.96 1.41
C ILE A 742 -20.88 14.72 0.07
N ILE A 743 -22.20 14.91 0.01
CA ILE A 743 -23.00 14.60 -1.17
C ILE A 743 -23.80 15.84 -1.55
N SER A 744 -23.76 16.18 -2.84
CA SER A 744 -24.55 17.28 -3.37
C SER A 744 -26.03 16.89 -3.41
N ARG A 745 -26.92 17.82 -3.03
CA ARG A 745 -28.38 17.58 -3.02
C ARG A 745 -28.89 17.03 -4.38
N ASN A 746 -28.32 17.50 -5.49
CA ASN A 746 -28.65 17.05 -6.85
C ASN A 746 -28.21 15.60 -7.18
N LYS A 747 -27.22 15.04 -6.47
CA LYS A 747 -26.82 13.63 -6.64
C LYS A 747 -27.63 12.73 -5.69
N LEU A 748 -28.05 13.26 -4.54
CA LEU A 748 -28.93 12.58 -3.58
C LEU A 748 -30.34 12.36 -4.15
N THR A 749 -30.93 13.37 -4.80
CA THR A 749 -32.25 13.22 -5.45
C THR A 749 -32.28 12.20 -6.59
N ARG A 750 -31.13 11.87 -7.20
CA ARG A 750 -31.00 10.76 -8.17
C ARG A 750 -30.89 9.38 -7.52
N PHE A 751 -30.56 9.27 -6.23
CA PHE A 751 -30.52 8.01 -5.50
C PHE A 751 -31.88 7.61 -4.90
N ASP A 752 -32.69 8.59 -4.46
CA ASP A 752 -34.07 8.35 -4.03
C ASP A 752 -35.09 8.45 -5.18
N GLY A 753 -34.77 9.16 -6.26
CA GLY A 753 -35.68 9.49 -7.37
C GLY A 753 -36.03 8.35 -8.34
N GLY A 754 -35.98 7.10 -7.90
CA GLY A 754 -36.31 5.94 -8.71
C GLY A 754 -37.80 5.61 -8.74
N ASP A 755 -38.68 6.56 -9.15
CA ASP A 755 -40.09 6.25 -9.48
C ASP A 755 -40.94 7.37 -10.17
N GLN A 756 -40.41 8.56 -10.53
CA GLN A 756 -41.25 9.69 -11.00
C GLN A 756 -40.84 10.42 -12.31
N ASP A 757 -40.04 9.81 -13.18
CA ASP A 757 -39.70 10.35 -14.52
C ASP A 757 -40.85 10.25 -15.55
N ASN A 758 -42.07 10.63 -15.17
CA ASN A 758 -43.30 10.48 -15.98
C ASN A 758 -44.23 11.70 -16.00
N ASN A 759 -43.85 12.85 -15.42
CA ASN A 759 -44.74 14.02 -15.28
C ASN A 759 -44.08 15.41 -15.44
N MET A 760 -42.85 15.50 -15.96
CA MET A 760 -42.07 16.76 -15.98
C MET A 760 -41.91 17.40 -17.38
N GLU A 761 -42.67 16.96 -18.40
CA GLU A 761 -42.55 17.47 -19.78
C GLU A 761 -43.48 18.69 -20.10
N ASN A 762 -44.37 19.06 -19.18
CA ASN A 762 -45.49 19.98 -19.45
C ASN A 762 -45.36 21.40 -18.86
N MET A 763 -44.15 22.00 -18.80
CA MET A 763 -44.05 23.45 -18.53
C MET A 763 -42.82 24.19 -19.12
N MET A 764 -42.77 24.34 -20.45
CA MET A 764 -42.07 25.48 -21.08
C MET A 764 -42.90 26.11 -22.21
N PRO A 765 -42.79 27.44 -22.47
CA PRO A 765 -43.60 28.10 -23.49
C PRO A 765 -43.15 27.73 -24.91
N LYS A 766 -44.10 27.41 -25.79
CA LYS A 766 -43.86 27.26 -27.23
C LYS A 766 -43.60 28.61 -27.87
N LEU A 767 -42.33 29.01 -28.00
CA LEU A 767 -41.95 29.93 -29.08
C LEU A 767 -41.97 29.17 -30.42
N GLN A 768 -42.54 29.77 -31.44
CA GLN A 768 -42.62 29.20 -32.78
C GLN A 768 -41.28 29.40 -33.51
N ALA A 769 -40.76 28.31 -34.09
CA ALA A 769 -39.69 28.33 -35.08
C ALA A 769 -40.08 27.36 -36.20
N GLU A 770 -39.79 27.71 -37.45
CA GLU A 770 -40.45 27.13 -38.61
C GLU A 770 -39.90 25.76 -39.04
N THR A 771 -40.73 25.01 -39.76
CA THR A 771 -40.48 23.62 -40.13
C THR A 771 -39.48 23.51 -41.29
N VAL A 772 -38.22 23.15 -40.99
CA VAL A 772 -37.24 22.73 -41.99
C VAL A 772 -36.89 21.26 -41.79
N LEU A 773 -37.33 20.39 -42.71
CA LEU A 773 -36.94 18.98 -42.71
C LEU A 773 -35.44 18.86 -43.06
N SER A 774 -34.67 18.20 -42.20
CA SER A 774 -33.33 17.69 -42.50
C SER A 774 -33.02 16.44 -41.66
N PRO A 775 -32.19 15.50 -42.15
CA PRO A 775 -32.30 14.09 -41.74
C PRO A 775 -31.39 13.65 -40.58
N ASN A 776 -31.70 12.47 -40.04
CA ASN A 776 -30.89 11.55 -39.22
C ASN A 776 -29.59 12.10 -38.62
N ARG A 777 -29.62 12.38 -37.31
CA ARG A 777 -28.42 12.59 -36.49
C ARG A 777 -27.64 11.28 -36.29
N THR A 778 -26.81 10.93 -37.26
CA THR A 778 -25.60 10.14 -37.03
C THR A 778 -24.46 11.06 -36.60
N GLY A 779 -23.44 10.53 -35.94
CA GLY A 779 -22.48 11.32 -35.15
C GLY A 779 -21.76 12.44 -35.92
N ARG A 780 -21.96 13.68 -35.48
CA ARG A 780 -21.04 14.80 -35.74
C ARG A 780 -20.44 15.23 -34.42
N MET A 781 -19.13 15.12 -34.31
CA MET A 781 -18.37 15.62 -33.16
C MET A 781 -18.53 17.14 -33.02
N VAL A 782 -18.44 17.67 -31.79
CA VAL A 782 -18.61 19.10 -31.53
C VAL A 782 -17.49 19.93 -32.17
N LEU A 783 -16.28 19.38 -32.25
CA LEU A 783 -15.16 19.94 -33.02
C LEU A 783 -14.70 18.92 -34.09
N PRO A 784 -14.59 19.32 -35.37
CA PRO A 784 -14.02 18.46 -36.39
C PRO A 784 -12.48 18.43 -36.28
N PHE A 785 -11.89 17.27 -36.57
CA PHE A 785 -10.46 17.13 -36.89
C PHE A 785 -10.30 16.58 -38.31
N MET A 786 -9.08 16.64 -38.85
CA MET A 786 -8.72 15.96 -40.10
C MET A 786 -8.03 14.63 -39.78
N PRO A 787 -8.54 13.48 -40.23
CA PRO A 787 -7.82 12.21 -40.09
C PRO A 787 -6.49 12.22 -40.84
N LEU A 788 -5.40 11.75 -40.22
CA LEU A 788 -4.04 11.80 -40.78
C LEU A 788 -3.28 10.48 -40.62
N ILE A 789 -2.94 9.87 -41.75
CA ILE A 789 -2.01 8.74 -41.82
C ILE A 789 -0.60 9.21 -41.41
N ILE A 790 0.09 8.41 -40.60
CA ILE A 790 1.54 8.51 -40.40
C ILE A 790 2.21 7.35 -41.13
N SER A 791 3.26 7.63 -41.88
CA SER A 791 4.11 6.63 -42.54
C SER A 791 5.58 6.91 -42.26
N PHE A 792 6.37 5.86 -42.15
CA PHE A 792 7.78 5.92 -41.82
C PHE A 792 8.55 4.85 -42.59
N GLN A 793 9.75 5.21 -43.07
CA GLN A 793 10.57 4.35 -43.90
C GLN A 793 12.03 4.41 -43.45
N ASP A 794 12.63 3.23 -43.34
CA ASP A 794 14.04 2.97 -43.04
C ASP A 794 14.52 3.74 -41.79
N VAL A 795 13.66 3.79 -40.77
CA VAL A 795 13.92 4.53 -39.53
C VAL A 795 14.97 3.80 -38.70
N ASN A 796 16.06 4.53 -38.45
CA ASN A 796 17.18 4.09 -37.63
C ASN A 796 17.38 5.09 -36.48
N TYR A 797 17.79 4.58 -35.32
CA TYR A 797 18.04 5.41 -34.15
C TYR A 797 19.26 4.91 -33.39
N TYR A 798 20.19 5.83 -33.13
CA TYR A 798 21.47 5.56 -32.48
C TYR A 798 21.65 6.45 -31.26
N VAL A 799 22.20 5.91 -30.18
CA VAL A 799 22.61 6.64 -28.97
C VAL A 799 24.11 6.51 -28.76
N ASP A 800 24.75 7.49 -28.12
CA ASP A 800 26.17 7.36 -27.76
C ASP A 800 26.35 6.29 -26.67
N THR A 801 27.32 5.40 -26.86
CA THR A 801 27.55 4.25 -25.97
C THR A 801 27.89 4.72 -24.54
N PRO A 802 27.18 4.25 -23.49
CA PRO A 802 27.43 4.62 -22.10
C PRO A 802 28.86 4.32 -21.64
N ALA A 803 29.38 5.14 -20.72
CA ALA A 803 30.72 4.99 -20.16
C ALA A 803 30.94 3.59 -19.56
N GLU A 804 29.98 3.10 -18.77
CA GLU A 804 30.00 1.77 -18.14
C GLU A 804 30.15 0.63 -19.16
N MET A 805 29.54 0.74 -20.34
CA MET A 805 29.69 -0.27 -21.41
C MET A 805 31.06 -0.19 -22.08
N ARG A 806 31.62 1.02 -22.26
CA ARG A 806 32.99 1.20 -22.78
C ARG A 806 34.04 0.64 -21.82
N GLU A 807 33.85 0.77 -20.51
CA GLU A 807 34.70 0.15 -19.49
C GLU A 807 34.64 -1.38 -19.51
N HIS A 808 33.49 -1.97 -19.88
CA HIS A 808 33.33 -3.41 -20.11
C HIS A 808 33.75 -3.86 -21.53
N GLY A 809 34.51 -3.03 -22.26
CA GLY A 809 35.13 -3.40 -23.54
C GLY A 809 34.25 -3.20 -24.78
N TYR A 810 33.10 -2.52 -24.67
CA TYR A 810 32.27 -2.21 -25.84
C TYR A 810 32.88 -1.05 -26.64
N MET A 811 33.60 -1.39 -27.72
CA MET A 811 34.46 -0.45 -28.48
C MET A 811 33.69 0.49 -29.42
N GLU A 812 32.43 0.20 -29.72
CA GLU A 812 31.63 1.04 -30.62
C GLU A 812 31.26 2.38 -29.95
N LYS A 813 31.33 3.47 -30.72
CA LYS A 813 31.06 4.82 -30.20
C LYS A 813 29.57 5.11 -30.03
N LYS A 814 28.73 4.52 -30.89
CA LYS A 814 27.27 4.61 -30.87
C LYS A 814 26.70 3.19 -30.81
N LEU A 815 25.61 3.03 -30.07
CA LEU A 815 24.77 1.83 -30.03
C LEU A 815 23.52 2.08 -30.88
N GLN A 816 23.23 1.19 -31.83
CA GLN A 816 22.01 1.23 -32.63
C GLN A 816 20.86 0.53 -31.88
N LEU A 817 19.70 1.19 -31.83
CA LEU A 817 18.51 0.72 -31.09
C LEU A 817 17.31 0.44 -31.99
N LEU A 818 17.19 1.14 -33.12
CA LEU A 818 16.22 0.86 -34.18
C LEU A 818 16.97 0.61 -35.49
N HIS A 819 16.53 -0.40 -36.24
CA HIS A 819 17.22 -0.93 -37.42
C HIS A 819 16.23 -1.01 -38.60
N ASN A 820 16.36 -0.12 -39.58
CA ASN A 820 15.55 -0.03 -40.81
C ASN A 820 14.03 -0.25 -40.60
N ILE A 821 13.45 0.43 -39.61
CA ILE A 821 12.04 0.26 -39.24
C ILE A 821 11.15 1.00 -40.24
N THR A 822 10.28 0.27 -40.92
CA THR A 822 9.37 0.76 -41.97
C THR A 822 7.94 0.33 -41.69
N GLY A 823 6.96 1.20 -41.90
CA GLY A 823 5.54 0.95 -41.64
C GLY A 823 4.66 2.19 -41.77
N ALA A 824 3.38 2.03 -41.44
CA ALA A 824 2.40 3.12 -41.40
C ALA A 824 1.31 2.80 -40.37
N PHE A 825 0.57 3.82 -39.93
CA PHE A 825 -0.63 3.68 -39.10
C PHE A 825 -1.78 4.49 -39.72
N GLN A 826 -2.97 3.90 -39.74
CA GLN A 826 -4.14 4.42 -40.48
C GLN A 826 -5.17 5.09 -39.55
N PRO A 827 -5.92 6.10 -40.03
CA PRO A 827 -7.04 6.68 -39.28
C PRO A 827 -8.24 5.73 -39.21
N GLY A 828 -8.93 5.70 -38.07
CA GLY A 828 -10.04 4.78 -37.84
C GLY A 828 -9.61 3.36 -37.47
N VAL A 829 -8.31 3.14 -37.27
CA VAL A 829 -7.67 1.86 -36.98
C VAL A 829 -6.94 1.98 -35.65
N LEU A 830 -7.13 0.99 -34.77
CA LEU A 830 -6.41 0.84 -33.52
C LEU A 830 -5.27 -0.18 -33.72
N SER A 831 -4.04 0.33 -33.82
CA SER A 831 -2.85 -0.48 -34.12
C SER A 831 -2.01 -0.82 -32.86
N ALA A 832 -1.52 -2.06 -32.76
CA ALA A 832 -0.75 -2.57 -31.62
C ALA A 832 0.75 -2.83 -31.93
N LEU A 833 1.64 -2.07 -31.27
CA LEU A 833 3.06 -2.37 -31.20
C LEU A 833 3.36 -3.38 -30.08
N MET A 834 3.44 -4.66 -30.45
CA MET A 834 3.72 -5.78 -29.53
C MET A 834 5.16 -6.28 -29.60
N GLY A 835 5.60 -6.97 -28.54
CA GLY A 835 6.95 -7.53 -28.41
C GLY A 835 7.52 -7.45 -26.99
N VAL A 836 8.60 -8.20 -26.75
CA VAL A 836 9.21 -8.35 -25.41
C VAL A 836 9.71 -7.02 -24.82
N THR A 837 9.81 -6.96 -23.50
CA THR A 837 10.48 -5.84 -22.80
C THR A 837 11.91 -5.69 -23.33
N GLY A 838 12.30 -4.45 -23.65
CA GLY A 838 13.61 -4.14 -24.23
C GLY A 838 13.67 -4.14 -25.77
N ALA A 839 12.66 -4.67 -26.48
CA ALA A 839 12.63 -4.74 -27.96
C ALA A 839 12.39 -3.39 -28.68
N GLY A 840 12.78 -2.26 -28.09
CA GLY A 840 12.70 -0.94 -28.73
C GLY A 840 11.31 -0.30 -28.84
N LYS A 841 10.22 -0.97 -28.43
CA LYS A 841 8.82 -0.49 -28.58
C LYS A 841 8.59 0.99 -28.23
N THR A 842 8.83 1.37 -26.98
CA THR A 842 8.72 2.76 -26.49
C THR A 842 9.74 3.70 -27.15
N THR A 843 10.90 3.18 -27.58
CA THR A 843 11.89 3.97 -28.35
C THR A 843 11.35 4.32 -29.74
N LEU A 844 10.63 3.42 -30.41
CA LEU A 844 9.94 3.70 -31.65
C LEU A 844 8.82 4.74 -31.45
N LEU A 845 7.99 4.59 -30.41
CA LEU A 845 6.97 5.62 -30.06
C LEU A 845 7.59 6.99 -29.77
N ASP A 846 8.66 7.08 -28.98
CA ASP A 846 9.33 8.35 -28.67
C ASP A 846 10.03 8.96 -29.91
N VAL A 847 10.46 8.16 -30.91
CA VAL A 847 11.03 8.66 -32.17
C VAL A 847 9.93 9.13 -33.12
N LEU A 848 8.86 8.34 -33.31
CA LEU A 848 7.73 8.70 -34.17
C LEU A 848 6.92 9.88 -33.60
N SER A 849 6.77 10.00 -32.28
CA SER A 849 6.26 11.21 -31.63
C SER A 849 7.28 12.37 -31.64
N GLY A 850 8.58 12.07 -31.70
CA GLY A 850 9.68 13.04 -31.67
C GLY A 850 9.98 13.60 -30.27
N ARG A 851 9.72 12.80 -29.24
CA ARG A 851 10.09 13.03 -27.84
C ARG A 851 11.56 12.69 -27.55
N LYS A 852 12.23 11.86 -28.37
CA LYS A 852 13.70 11.70 -28.30
C LYS A 852 14.40 12.98 -28.79
N THR A 853 15.07 13.67 -27.88
CA THR A 853 15.87 14.89 -28.14
C THR A 853 17.38 14.65 -28.13
N GLY A 854 17.83 13.46 -27.74
CA GLY A 854 19.21 13.00 -27.83
C GLY A 854 19.35 11.82 -28.79
N GLY A 855 20.59 11.49 -29.15
CA GLY A 855 20.90 10.49 -30.18
C GLY A 855 20.83 11.06 -31.61
N VAL A 856 20.92 10.17 -32.59
CA VAL A 856 20.77 10.49 -34.02
C VAL A 856 19.62 9.64 -34.59
N ILE A 857 18.72 10.29 -35.31
CA ILE A 857 17.59 9.66 -36.03
C ILE A 857 17.90 9.77 -37.53
N GLU A 858 17.77 8.66 -38.24
CA GLU A 858 17.91 8.55 -39.70
C GLU A 858 16.65 7.85 -40.27
N GLY A 859 16.39 7.99 -41.57
CA GLY A 859 15.15 7.54 -42.23
C GLY A 859 14.19 8.70 -42.57
N ASP A 860 13.05 8.38 -43.18
CA ASP A 860 12.00 9.33 -43.55
C ASP A 860 10.72 9.07 -42.72
N VAL A 861 10.03 10.15 -42.31
CA VAL A 861 8.78 10.09 -41.56
C VAL A 861 7.83 11.16 -42.12
N ARG A 862 6.66 10.73 -42.60
CA ARG A 862 5.68 11.58 -43.27
C ARG A 862 4.31 11.50 -42.61
N ILE A 863 3.64 12.65 -42.52
CA ILE A 863 2.31 12.83 -41.93
C ILE A 863 1.39 13.36 -43.04
N GLY A 864 0.34 12.60 -43.39
CA GLY A 864 -0.53 12.93 -44.53
C GLY A 864 0.21 13.06 -45.87
N GLY A 865 1.36 12.38 -46.01
CA GLY A 865 2.25 12.48 -47.17
C GLY A 865 3.32 13.58 -47.11
N TYR A 866 3.25 14.52 -46.15
CA TYR A 866 4.22 15.61 -45.97
C TYR A 866 5.33 15.24 -44.98
N PRO A 867 6.60 15.67 -45.17
CA PRO A 867 7.68 15.37 -44.24
C PRO A 867 7.41 15.96 -42.84
N LYS A 868 7.69 15.18 -41.79
CA LYS A 868 7.39 15.53 -40.39
C LYS A 868 8.23 16.71 -39.91
N ILE A 869 7.57 17.81 -39.55
CA ILE A 869 8.18 18.98 -38.88
C ILE A 869 7.80 18.97 -37.40
N GLN A 870 8.77 18.78 -36.50
CA GLN A 870 8.51 18.54 -35.08
C GLN A 870 7.74 19.68 -34.37
N GLN A 871 7.99 20.94 -34.75
CA GLN A 871 7.35 22.11 -34.13
C GLN A 871 5.84 22.21 -34.41
N THR A 872 5.37 21.74 -35.56
CA THR A 872 3.95 21.75 -35.92
C THR A 872 3.28 20.41 -35.59
N PHE A 873 4.01 19.30 -35.71
CA PHE A 873 3.51 17.96 -35.39
C PHE A 873 2.95 17.84 -33.97
N ALA A 874 3.64 18.43 -32.99
CA ALA A 874 3.21 18.44 -31.58
C ALA A 874 1.86 19.16 -31.31
N ARG A 875 1.24 19.81 -32.31
CA ARG A 875 -0.12 20.37 -32.21
C ARG A 875 -1.22 19.44 -32.74
N ILE A 876 -0.87 18.39 -33.48
CA ILE A 876 -1.80 17.44 -34.09
C ILE A 876 -1.64 16.01 -33.55
N SER A 877 -0.66 15.78 -32.66
CA SER A 877 -0.39 14.51 -32.00
C SER A 877 -0.60 14.59 -30.47
N GLY A 878 -1.45 13.72 -29.91
CA GLY A 878 -1.50 13.46 -28.46
C GLY A 878 -0.50 12.37 -28.04
N TYR A 879 -0.03 12.40 -26.79
CA TYR A 879 0.85 11.35 -26.26
C TYR A 879 0.50 10.98 -24.82
N CYS A 880 -0.07 9.78 -24.63
CA CYS A 880 -0.32 9.23 -23.30
C CYS A 880 0.93 8.48 -22.80
N GLU A 881 1.52 8.96 -21.70
CA GLU A 881 2.69 8.32 -21.09
C GLU A 881 2.32 7.07 -20.27
N GLN A 882 3.30 6.20 -20.02
CA GLN A 882 3.12 5.01 -19.17
C GLN A 882 2.66 5.40 -17.74
N THR A 883 3.22 6.47 -17.18
CA THR A 883 2.93 6.97 -15.81
C THR A 883 1.94 8.13 -15.79
N ASP A 884 0.81 7.96 -15.08
CA ASP A 884 -0.23 9.00 -14.97
C ASP A 884 0.11 10.13 -13.98
N VAL A 885 0.49 11.30 -14.52
CA VAL A 885 0.82 12.49 -13.72
C VAL A 885 -0.31 13.52 -13.78
N HIS A 886 -1.08 13.64 -12.69
CA HIS A 886 -2.17 14.61 -12.56
C HIS A 886 -2.12 15.34 -11.21
N SER A 887 -2.64 16.58 -11.17
CA SER A 887 -2.79 17.33 -9.93
C SER A 887 -3.83 16.69 -9.01
N PRO A 888 -3.53 16.39 -7.73
CA PRO A 888 -4.46 15.66 -6.86
C PRO A 888 -5.60 16.51 -6.25
N GLN A 889 -5.53 17.85 -6.31
CA GLN A 889 -6.51 18.75 -5.69
C GLN A 889 -7.63 19.27 -6.62
N ILE A 890 -7.57 18.93 -7.91
CA ILE A 890 -8.56 19.31 -8.94
C ILE A 890 -9.53 18.15 -9.20
N THR A 891 -10.71 18.42 -9.78
CA THR A 891 -11.62 17.35 -10.22
C THR A 891 -11.30 16.81 -11.62
N VAL A 892 -11.85 15.65 -11.95
CA VAL A 892 -11.83 15.06 -13.30
C VAL A 892 -12.27 16.08 -14.37
N GLY A 893 -13.44 16.69 -14.19
CA GLY A 893 -14.02 17.62 -15.16
C GLY A 893 -13.25 18.93 -15.28
N GLU A 894 -12.70 19.44 -14.17
CA GLU A 894 -11.86 20.64 -14.18
C GLU A 894 -10.49 20.36 -14.81
N SER A 895 -9.95 19.15 -14.68
CA SER A 895 -8.69 18.74 -15.34
C SER A 895 -8.81 18.72 -16.86
N VAL A 896 -9.88 18.09 -17.37
CA VAL A 896 -10.18 18.06 -18.82
C VAL A 896 -10.50 19.46 -19.34
N ALA A 897 -11.32 20.24 -18.62
CA ALA A 897 -11.62 21.63 -19.00
C ALA A 897 -10.39 22.56 -19.00
N TYR A 898 -9.42 22.33 -18.09
CA TYR A 898 -8.18 23.08 -18.04
C TYR A 898 -7.25 22.73 -19.21
N SER A 899 -7.11 21.44 -19.57
CA SER A 899 -6.38 21.03 -20.78
C SER A 899 -7.02 21.63 -22.04
N ALA A 900 -8.35 21.56 -22.14
CA ALA A 900 -9.11 22.16 -23.24
C ALA A 900 -8.86 23.67 -23.37
N TRP A 901 -8.80 24.41 -22.26
CA TRP A 901 -8.54 25.85 -22.26
C TRP A 901 -7.10 26.23 -22.64
N LEU A 902 -6.13 25.35 -22.40
CA LEU A 902 -4.72 25.57 -22.77
C LEU A 902 -4.37 25.12 -24.20
N ARG A 903 -5.06 24.11 -24.74
CA ARG A 903 -4.68 23.44 -26.00
C ARG A 903 -5.59 23.76 -27.19
N LEU A 904 -6.86 24.07 -26.99
CA LEU A 904 -7.76 24.41 -28.10
C LEU A 904 -7.52 25.85 -28.62
N PRO A 905 -7.80 26.13 -29.90
CA PRO A 905 -7.64 27.47 -30.46
C PRO A 905 -8.51 28.53 -29.75
N PRO A 906 -8.04 29.78 -29.60
CA PRO A 906 -8.78 30.85 -28.92
C PRO A 906 -10.07 31.25 -29.66
N GLU A 907 -10.24 30.87 -30.91
CA GLU A 907 -11.45 31.04 -31.71
C GLU A 907 -12.61 30.11 -31.26
N VAL A 908 -12.34 29.08 -30.46
CA VAL A 908 -13.36 28.16 -29.93
C VAL A 908 -14.10 28.81 -28.76
N ASP A 909 -15.38 29.15 -28.99
CA ASP A 909 -16.26 29.74 -27.98
C ASP A 909 -16.33 28.90 -26.70
N ALA A 910 -16.54 29.58 -25.57
CA ALA A 910 -16.66 28.97 -24.25
C ALA A 910 -17.79 27.93 -24.15
N LYS A 911 -18.89 28.09 -24.91
CA LYS A 911 -19.95 27.08 -24.98
C LYS A 911 -19.46 25.84 -25.75
N ALA A 912 -18.95 26.03 -26.97
CA ALA A 912 -18.46 24.92 -27.80
C ALA A 912 -17.34 24.12 -27.10
N ARG A 913 -16.42 24.80 -26.38
CA ARG A 913 -15.40 24.17 -25.54
C ARG A 913 -16.01 23.34 -24.40
N ASN A 914 -17.04 23.85 -23.71
CA ASN A 914 -17.70 23.11 -22.65
C ASN A 914 -18.48 21.89 -23.19
N ASP A 915 -19.12 22.04 -24.36
CA ASP A 915 -19.86 20.96 -25.02
C ASP A 915 -18.90 19.84 -25.48
N PHE A 916 -17.73 20.18 -26.05
CA PHE A 916 -16.67 19.22 -26.39
C PHE A 916 -16.02 18.56 -25.15
N VAL A 917 -15.86 19.30 -24.04
CA VAL A 917 -15.43 18.71 -22.75
C VAL A 917 -16.47 17.71 -22.22
N ASN A 918 -17.77 17.94 -22.45
CA ASN A 918 -18.81 16.97 -22.10
C ASN A 918 -18.70 15.70 -22.97
N GLU A 919 -18.54 15.87 -24.28
CA GLU A 919 -18.35 14.79 -25.26
C GLU A 919 -17.17 13.89 -24.89
N VAL A 920 -15.98 14.46 -24.65
CA VAL A 920 -14.77 13.70 -24.24
C VAL A 920 -14.98 12.96 -22.91
N LEU A 921 -15.71 13.54 -21.95
CA LEU A 921 -16.05 12.88 -20.68
C LEU A 921 -17.10 11.75 -20.84
N GLU A 922 -17.83 11.73 -21.95
CA GLU A 922 -18.81 10.69 -22.27
C GLU A 922 -18.17 9.55 -23.08
N THR A 923 -17.38 9.85 -24.12
CA THR A 923 -16.59 8.87 -24.91
C THR A 923 -15.66 8.03 -24.03
N ILE A 924 -15.06 8.66 -23.02
CA ILE A 924 -14.14 8.03 -22.06
C ILE A 924 -14.88 7.56 -20.78
N GLU A 925 -16.21 7.66 -20.72
CA GLU A 925 -17.07 7.20 -19.61
C GLU A 925 -16.70 7.73 -18.20
N LEU A 926 -16.22 8.98 -18.12
CA LEU A 926 -15.84 9.65 -16.87
C LEU A 926 -16.94 10.56 -16.29
N ASN A 927 -18.05 10.73 -16.99
CA ASN A 927 -19.13 11.67 -16.65
C ASN A 927 -19.68 11.49 -15.22
N GLU A 928 -19.89 10.25 -14.73
CA GLU A 928 -20.41 9.99 -13.37
C GLU A 928 -19.50 10.47 -12.23
N ILE A 929 -18.20 10.56 -12.52
CA ILE A 929 -17.12 10.94 -11.59
C ILE A 929 -16.50 12.31 -11.92
N ARG A 930 -17.16 13.10 -12.79
CA ARG A 930 -16.71 14.43 -13.22
C ARG A 930 -16.34 15.37 -12.07
N ASP A 931 -17.14 15.39 -11.00
CA ASP A 931 -16.91 16.23 -9.81
C ASP A 931 -16.08 15.52 -8.70
N SER A 932 -15.56 14.32 -8.97
CA SER A 932 -14.65 13.63 -8.06
C SER A 932 -13.24 14.23 -8.15
N LEU A 933 -12.60 14.39 -7.00
CA LEU A 933 -11.19 14.79 -6.92
C LEU A 933 -10.28 13.69 -7.49
N VAL A 934 -9.27 14.11 -8.25
CA VAL A 934 -8.25 13.23 -8.83
C VAL A 934 -7.50 12.46 -7.74
N GLY A 935 -7.11 13.13 -6.66
CA GLY A 935 -6.45 12.53 -5.49
C GLY A 935 -5.06 11.95 -5.75
N ILE A 936 -4.41 11.51 -4.68
CA ILE A 936 -3.03 11.02 -4.66
C ILE A 936 -3.02 9.52 -5.02
N PRO A 937 -2.24 9.09 -6.04
CA PRO A 937 -2.13 7.68 -6.42
C PRO A 937 -1.87 6.74 -5.24
N GLY A 938 -2.65 5.66 -5.15
CA GLY A 938 -2.52 4.67 -4.08
C GLY A 938 -2.96 5.13 -2.67
N VAL A 939 -3.58 6.31 -2.53
CA VAL A 939 -4.06 6.84 -1.25
C VAL A 939 -5.51 7.29 -1.29
N ASN A 940 -5.92 8.10 -2.28
CA ASN A 940 -7.30 8.60 -2.41
C ASN A 940 -7.61 9.12 -3.83
N GLY A 941 -8.89 9.41 -4.08
CA GLY A 941 -9.39 9.88 -5.37
C GLY A 941 -9.66 8.75 -6.34
N LEU A 942 -9.18 8.88 -7.57
CA LEU A 942 -9.43 7.95 -8.68
C LEU A 942 -8.65 6.63 -8.54
N SER A 943 -9.26 5.54 -9.02
CA SER A 943 -8.56 4.27 -9.28
C SER A 943 -7.45 4.46 -10.32
N THR A 944 -6.54 3.48 -10.45
CA THR A 944 -5.53 3.45 -11.51
C THR A 944 -6.18 3.50 -12.90
N GLU A 945 -7.19 2.66 -13.10
CA GLU A 945 -8.06 2.56 -14.26
C GLU A 945 -8.71 3.91 -14.65
N GLN A 946 -9.43 4.55 -13.73
CA GLN A 946 -10.04 5.87 -13.94
C GLN A 946 -9.00 6.97 -14.21
N ARG A 947 -7.80 6.86 -13.63
CA ARG A 947 -6.72 7.82 -13.81
C ARG A 947 -6.04 7.68 -15.18
N LYS A 948 -5.86 6.45 -15.67
CA LYS A 948 -5.37 6.19 -17.03
C LYS A 948 -6.36 6.67 -18.09
N ARG A 949 -7.67 6.47 -17.85
CA ARG A 949 -8.75 7.12 -18.64
C ARG A 949 -8.70 8.64 -18.56
N LEU A 950 -8.43 9.24 -17.39
CA LEU A 950 -8.26 10.69 -17.28
C LEU A 950 -7.04 11.20 -18.08
N THR A 951 -5.92 10.45 -18.13
CA THR A 951 -4.77 10.76 -19.00
C THR A 951 -5.19 10.81 -20.46
N ILE A 952 -5.92 9.79 -20.93
CA ILE A 952 -6.45 9.74 -22.31
C ILE A 952 -7.39 10.93 -22.58
N ALA A 953 -8.31 11.26 -21.67
CA ALA A 953 -9.22 12.39 -21.82
C ALA A 953 -8.51 13.76 -21.83
N VAL A 954 -7.43 13.92 -21.05
CA VAL A 954 -6.63 15.16 -20.99
C VAL A 954 -5.82 15.39 -22.27
N GLU A 955 -5.40 14.33 -22.97
CA GLU A 955 -4.79 14.41 -24.29
C GLU A 955 -5.83 14.58 -25.41
N LEU A 956 -6.91 13.77 -25.41
CA LEU A 956 -7.96 13.77 -26.42
C LEU A 956 -8.67 15.13 -26.55
N VAL A 957 -8.85 15.87 -25.44
CA VAL A 957 -9.49 17.19 -25.47
C VAL A 957 -8.62 18.30 -26.11
N SER A 958 -7.44 17.96 -26.63
CA SER A 958 -6.69 18.82 -27.56
C SER A 958 -7.19 18.73 -29.02
N ASN A 959 -8.14 17.84 -29.31
CA ASN A 959 -8.62 17.49 -30.65
C ASN A 959 -7.50 17.03 -31.63
N PRO A 960 -6.65 16.05 -31.24
CA PRO A 960 -5.55 15.58 -32.07
C PRO A 960 -6.03 14.67 -33.22
N SER A 961 -5.27 14.63 -34.32
CA SER A 961 -5.50 13.69 -35.44
C SER A 961 -4.87 12.31 -35.20
N ILE A 962 -3.80 12.27 -34.39
CA ILE A 962 -2.98 11.09 -34.11
C ILE A 962 -2.80 10.99 -32.60
N ILE A 963 -2.99 9.81 -32.00
CA ILE A 963 -2.69 9.58 -30.58
C ILE A 963 -1.74 8.39 -30.44
N PHE A 964 -0.63 8.63 -29.74
CA PHE A 964 0.27 7.59 -29.26
C PHE A 964 -0.04 7.26 -27.79
N MET A 965 -0.05 5.98 -27.42
CA MET A 965 -0.24 5.53 -26.03
C MET A 965 0.84 4.53 -25.64
N ASP A 966 1.73 4.92 -24.72
CA ASP A 966 2.77 4.01 -24.23
C ASP A 966 2.22 3.16 -23.07
N GLU A 967 2.11 1.85 -23.33
CA GLU A 967 1.53 0.82 -22.45
C GLU A 967 0.24 1.29 -21.73
N PRO A 968 -0.88 1.50 -22.46
CA PRO A 968 -2.15 1.96 -21.88
C PRO A 968 -2.70 1.00 -20.80
N THR A 969 -2.30 -0.27 -20.84
CA THR A 969 -2.70 -1.32 -19.90
C THR A 969 -1.73 -1.51 -18.71
N SER A 970 -0.63 -0.73 -18.62
CA SER A 970 0.42 -0.92 -17.62
C SER A 970 -0.11 -0.77 -16.18
N GLY A 971 0.11 -1.80 -15.34
CA GLY A 971 -0.25 -1.75 -13.91
C GLY A 971 -1.76 -1.87 -13.63
N LEU A 972 -2.56 -2.26 -14.62
CA LEU A 972 -3.97 -2.61 -14.47
C LEU A 972 -4.15 -4.12 -14.36
N ASP A 973 -5.27 -4.58 -13.80
CA ASP A 973 -5.75 -5.95 -13.99
C ASP A 973 -6.41 -6.10 -15.38
N ALA A 974 -6.65 -7.33 -15.83
CA ALA A 974 -7.17 -7.61 -17.18
C ALA A 974 -8.50 -6.89 -17.47
N ARG A 975 -9.36 -6.74 -16.47
CA ARG A 975 -10.67 -6.08 -16.61
C ARG A 975 -10.55 -4.57 -16.65
N ALA A 976 -9.74 -3.99 -15.76
CA ALA A 976 -9.40 -2.57 -15.80
C ALA A 976 -8.73 -2.18 -17.13
N ALA A 977 -7.84 -3.04 -17.63
CA ALA A 977 -7.24 -2.90 -18.95
C ALA A 977 -8.29 -2.98 -20.09
N ALA A 978 -9.24 -3.93 -20.03
CA ALA A 978 -10.33 -4.03 -21.01
C ALA A 978 -11.25 -2.80 -21.01
N ILE A 979 -11.59 -2.22 -19.84
CA ILE A 979 -12.38 -0.98 -19.73
C ILE A 979 -11.62 0.20 -20.37
N VAL A 980 -10.31 0.32 -20.10
CA VAL A 980 -9.45 1.32 -20.75
C VAL A 980 -9.42 1.10 -22.26
N MET A 981 -9.22 -0.12 -22.73
CA MET A 981 -9.11 -0.42 -24.16
C MET A 981 -10.45 -0.26 -24.92
N CYS A 982 -11.60 -0.51 -24.27
CA CYS A 982 -12.91 -0.16 -24.81
C CYS A 982 -13.04 1.35 -25.04
N ALA A 983 -12.64 2.17 -24.06
CA ALA A 983 -12.60 3.62 -24.22
C ALA A 983 -11.59 4.08 -25.29
N VAL A 984 -10.49 3.35 -25.51
CA VAL A 984 -9.52 3.61 -26.59
C VAL A 984 -10.11 3.23 -27.97
N LYS A 985 -10.84 2.12 -28.08
CA LYS A 985 -11.53 1.72 -29.32
C LYS A 985 -12.61 2.73 -29.71
N ASN A 986 -13.42 3.19 -28.75
CA ASN A 986 -14.37 4.30 -28.94
C ASN A 986 -13.72 5.57 -29.51
N VAL A 987 -12.43 5.82 -29.22
CA VAL A 987 -11.66 6.96 -29.76
C VAL A 987 -11.17 6.67 -31.18
N ALA A 988 -10.64 5.48 -31.44
CA ALA A 988 -10.26 5.07 -32.81
C ALA A 988 -11.46 5.14 -33.76
N ASP A 989 -12.62 4.65 -33.32
CA ASP A 989 -13.87 4.63 -34.10
C ASP A 989 -14.42 6.04 -34.43
N THR A 990 -13.90 7.12 -33.82
CA THR A 990 -14.16 8.51 -34.27
C THR A 990 -13.45 8.89 -35.57
N GLY A 991 -12.50 8.07 -36.03
CA GLY A 991 -11.65 8.32 -37.20
C GLY A 991 -10.24 8.84 -36.87
N GLN A 992 -9.81 8.81 -35.61
CA GLN A 992 -8.44 9.15 -35.23
C GLN A 992 -7.46 8.02 -35.55
N THR A 993 -6.19 8.36 -35.77
CA THR A 993 -5.11 7.37 -35.92
C THR A 993 -4.58 7.02 -34.53
N VAL A 994 -4.85 5.82 -34.03
CA VAL A 994 -4.52 5.44 -32.64
C VAL A 994 -3.50 4.31 -32.60
N VAL A 995 -2.36 4.55 -31.96
CA VAL A 995 -1.23 3.62 -31.89
C VAL A 995 -0.86 3.39 -30.43
N CYS A 996 -0.77 2.15 -29.99
CA CYS A 996 -0.31 1.85 -28.64
C CYS A 996 0.74 0.75 -28.57
N THR A 997 1.56 0.75 -27.52
CA THR A 997 2.47 -0.36 -27.19
C THR A 997 1.82 -1.29 -26.17
N ILE A 998 1.91 -2.61 -26.36
CA ILE A 998 1.50 -3.59 -25.34
C ILE A 998 2.55 -4.68 -25.21
N HIS A 999 2.78 -5.16 -23.98
CA HIS A 999 3.69 -6.28 -23.72
C HIS A 999 3.00 -7.64 -23.86
N GLN A 1000 1.88 -7.85 -23.15
CA GLN A 1000 1.10 -9.09 -23.11
C GLN A 1000 -0.39 -8.74 -22.87
N PRO A 1001 -1.26 -8.72 -23.90
CA PRO A 1001 -2.70 -8.51 -23.75
C PRO A 1001 -3.41 -9.78 -23.23
N SER A 1002 -4.63 -9.64 -22.70
CA SER A 1002 -5.58 -10.77 -22.66
C SER A 1002 -6.13 -11.05 -24.05
N ILE A 1003 -6.80 -12.18 -24.27
CA ILE A 1003 -7.39 -12.49 -25.58
C ILE A 1003 -8.50 -11.48 -25.95
N ASP A 1004 -9.29 -11.03 -24.99
CA ASP A 1004 -10.35 -10.01 -25.17
C ASP A 1004 -9.77 -8.64 -25.55
N ILE A 1005 -8.59 -8.31 -25.02
CA ILE A 1005 -7.87 -7.08 -25.37
C ILE A 1005 -7.21 -7.21 -26.75
N PHE A 1006 -6.71 -8.41 -27.10
CA PHE A 1006 -6.13 -8.68 -28.41
C PHE A 1006 -7.19 -8.65 -29.53
N GLU A 1007 -8.38 -9.24 -29.31
CA GLU A 1007 -9.52 -9.18 -30.24
C GLU A 1007 -10.13 -7.77 -30.40
N ALA A 1008 -9.69 -6.78 -29.61
CA ALA A 1008 -10.10 -5.37 -29.74
C ALA A 1008 -9.18 -4.53 -30.65
N PHE A 1009 -8.08 -5.09 -31.16
CA PHE A 1009 -7.18 -4.42 -32.11
C PHE A 1009 -7.57 -4.71 -33.56
N ASP A 1010 -7.31 -3.74 -34.43
CA ASP A 1010 -7.57 -3.85 -35.87
C ASP A 1010 -6.30 -4.25 -36.66
N GLU A 1011 -5.11 -3.86 -36.19
CA GLU A 1011 -3.77 -4.12 -36.79
C GLU A 1011 -2.69 -4.44 -35.72
#